data_AF-A0AAJ1ZJF3-F1
#
_entry.id   AF-A0AAJ1ZJF3-F1
#
_cell.length_a   1.000
_cell.length_b   1.000
_cell.length_c   1.000
_cell.angle_alpha   90.00
_cell.angle_beta   90.00
_cell.angle_gamma   90.00
#
_symmetry.space_group_name_H-M   'P 1'
#
loop_
_entity.id
_entity.type
_entity.pdbx_description
1 polymer ?
#
loop_
_entity_poly.entity_id
_entity_poly.type
_entity_poly.pdbx_seq_one_letter_code
_entity_poly.pdbx_strand_id
1 'polypeptide(L)'
;MSNSVLAAGPLPQGGKFAAGAGTIATGNNAVEITQSTPRGIIDWRSFSIGNGNSVNVNNGTGATLSRVTGLSRSVIDGRLNATGSFYLINPQGVVVGPNGVVTTGGRFAASTLDICNDAFMNGGSLSFSGTSDAAVVNLGKISSSGGDVFLISRKLVQNEGSIDAPRGSAELATGSQVLLKDSTTAPQVFVQPGAHGDVVNKGAIRAAQVALQTADGNVFALAGHSDALRATGTATRDGHVWLVANGGTAHVHSNIEASNADGSGGVVDTSGRALHLDNADIKAAQWNISAPTLNVGPLTAVVLARNLSGGTSIALNATDGNAELASTLRWNGDASLAVNAQRNVTIGSTSIVSNTGGGNLALRADASGTDNGGSIANRGTIDWSRSTGTVAALYDMNGTYTPGTIRGNPSWTAAPYSGLKTQSTTYRLVNSASDLQNVSLDFGGNYALGKDLDLGGFPHIFAGIGVADATPFNGQFDGMGHVIRNLYMTDQAGPTNYTGLFGIIGASGIVRNLGVVDAVVGGPSMGPVGILAGQNRGLVVNAYTTGSVGAEESASFGGGGLVAQNDGTIERSWSGAQVVGSGEYGGLVGVNNGSITQSFATGAVGGGSHSSGGGLVGQNYGSINQSYSTGDVALFSVGGLVDANYGTITESFTTSAITAQFTPNQEAGLVVFNQGTIANNVFWDKERSTATDAVAIGPTIPDANGLSTAQMSNAASFGPTWDFGPNGAWVMPTGGSHPVLRWQQSSR
;
A
#
# COMPACT_ATOMS: atom_id res chain seq x y z
N MET A 1 10.60 -33.34 -67.12
CA MET A 1 10.48 -33.21 -65.66
C MET A 1 10.54 -31.72 -65.32
N SER A 2 9.38 -31.10 -65.09
CA SER A 2 9.26 -29.68 -64.75
C SER A 2 9.06 -29.56 -63.24
N ASN A 3 10.12 -29.23 -62.51
CA ASN A 3 10.01 -28.87 -61.09
C ASN A 3 9.40 -27.46 -61.01
N SER A 4 8.15 -27.40 -60.58
CA SER A 4 7.50 -26.19 -60.09
C SER A 4 8.22 -25.68 -58.85
N VAL A 5 9.05 -24.66 -59.01
CA VAL A 5 9.58 -23.86 -57.91
C VAL A 5 8.40 -23.08 -57.32
N LEU A 6 7.92 -23.48 -56.14
CA LEU A 6 7.07 -22.64 -55.31
C LEU A 6 7.84 -21.34 -55.04
N ALA A 7 7.40 -20.23 -55.63
CA ALA A 7 8.01 -18.93 -55.40
C ALA A 7 7.99 -18.63 -53.90
N ALA A 8 9.17 -18.38 -53.32
CA ALA A 8 9.27 -17.83 -51.98
C ALA A 8 8.39 -16.57 -51.90
N GLY A 9 7.70 -16.36 -50.77
CA GLY A 9 6.80 -15.21 -50.61
C GLY A 9 7.53 -13.86 -50.65
N PRO A 10 6.86 -12.72 -50.40
CA PRO A 10 7.48 -11.41 -50.53
C PRO A 10 8.61 -11.17 -49.51
N LEU A 11 9.56 -10.30 -49.86
CA LEU A 11 10.50 -9.64 -48.94
C LEU A 11 10.18 -8.14 -48.88
N PRO A 12 10.60 -7.40 -47.81
CA PRO A 12 10.47 -5.95 -47.77
C PRO A 12 11.10 -5.25 -48.99
N GLN A 13 10.51 -4.15 -49.43
CA GLN A 13 10.90 -3.44 -50.67
C GLN A 13 11.07 -1.94 -50.45
N GLY A 14 12.08 -1.36 -51.09
CA GLY A 14 12.31 0.09 -51.13
C GLY A 14 12.80 0.69 -49.81
N GLY A 15 13.49 -0.09 -48.98
CA GLY A 15 14.02 0.35 -47.69
C GLY A 15 15.10 1.42 -47.85
N LYS A 16 14.97 2.52 -47.11
CA LYS A 16 15.98 3.58 -47.03
C LYS A 16 16.03 4.18 -45.62
N PHE A 17 17.23 4.36 -45.09
CA PHE A 17 17.42 5.12 -43.85
C PHE A 17 16.96 6.59 -44.05
N ALA A 18 15.95 6.99 -43.29
CA ALA A 18 15.45 8.37 -43.20
C ALA A 18 16.13 9.15 -42.07
N ALA A 19 16.58 8.46 -41.01
CA ALA A 19 17.40 9.01 -39.94
C ALA A 19 18.29 7.92 -39.33
N GLY A 20 19.41 8.31 -38.71
CA GLY A 20 20.45 7.37 -38.30
C GLY A 20 21.26 6.85 -39.50
N ALA A 21 22.05 5.79 -39.28
CA ALA A 21 22.89 5.21 -40.33
C ALA A 21 22.95 3.68 -40.23
N GLY A 22 23.21 3.05 -41.38
CA GLY A 22 23.34 1.61 -41.51
C GLY A 22 23.33 1.15 -42.97
N THR A 23 23.32 -0.16 -43.17
CA THR A 23 23.23 -0.81 -44.49
C THR A 23 22.02 -1.75 -44.55
N ILE A 24 21.46 -1.91 -45.76
CA ILE A 24 20.38 -2.85 -46.06
C ILE A 24 20.84 -3.73 -47.23
N ALA A 25 20.97 -5.03 -47.01
CA ALA A 25 21.33 -6.00 -48.03
C ALA A 25 20.16 -6.96 -48.27
N THR A 26 19.68 -7.04 -49.52
CA THR A 26 18.58 -7.93 -49.91
C THR A 26 19.15 -9.11 -50.71
N GLY A 27 19.01 -10.32 -50.17
CA GLY A 27 19.29 -11.58 -50.83
C GLY A 27 18.03 -12.25 -51.38
N ASN A 28 18.16 -13.51 -51.80
CA ASN A 28 17.04 -14.26 -52.41
C ASN A 28 15.89 -14.51 -51.42
N ASN A 29 16.21 -14.90 -50.18
CA ASN A 29 15.23 -15.27 -49.16
C ASN A 29 15.43 -14.48 -47.85
N ALA A 30 16.31 -13.48 -47.83
CA ALA A 30 16.64 -12.74 -46.61
C ALA A 30 16.90 -11.26 -46.88
N VAL A 31 16.53 -10.40 -45.92
CA VAL A 31 17.00 -9.01 -45.82
C VAL A 31 17.82 -8.85 -44.55
N GLU A 32 19.05 -8.39 -44.69
CA GLU A 32 19.96 -8.05 -43.60
C GLU A 32 20.02 -6.54 -43.41
N ILE A 33 19.74 -6.07 -42.20
CA ILE A 33 19.80 -4.66 -41.82
C ILE A 33 20.88 -4.54 -40.75
N THR A 34 21.95 -3.79 -41.03
CA THR A 34 23.01 -3.51 -40.06
C THR A 34 22.99 -2.05 -39.72
N GLN A 35 22.53 -1.71 -38.51
CA GLN A 35 22.45 -0.35 -38.01
C GLN A 35 23.74 0.02 -37.29
N SER A 36 24.29 1.21 -37.58
CA SER A 36 25.53 1.71 -36.96
C SER A 36 25.29 2.81 -35.92
N THR A 37 24.08 3.36 -35.85
CA THR A 37 23.67 4.34 -34.83
C THR A 37 22.83 3.69 -33.72
N PRO A 38 22.77 4.26 -32.50
CA PRO A 38 21.93 3.73 -31.42
C PRO A 38 20.44 3.67 -31.78
N ARG A 39 19.99 4.60 -32.63
CA ARG A 39 18.63 4.64 -33.18
C ARG A 39 18.65 4.87 -34.68
N GLY A 40 17.74 4.24 -35.41
CA GLY A 40 17.61 4.40 -36.86
C GLY A 40 16.15 4.33 -37.30
N ILE A 41 15.82 5.11 -38.32
CA ILE A 41 14.51 5.12 -38.97
C ILE A 41 14.68 4.68 -40.42
N ILE A 42 13.93 3.67 -40.84
CA ILE A 42 13.94 3.15 -42.20
C ILE A 42 12.52 3.28 -42.77
N ASP A 43 12.38 4.03 -43.85
CA ASP A 43 11.14 4.09 -44.61
C ASP A 43 11.12 2.99 -45.67
N TRP A 44 9.97 2.34 -45.84
CA TRP A 44 9.75 1.22 -46.75
C TRP A 44 8.54 1.48 -47.64
N ARG A 45 8.62 1.10 -48.92
CA ARG A 45 7.44 1.07 -49.79
C ARG A 45 6.48 -0.05 -49.37
N SER A 46 7.02 -1.20 -48.96
CA SER A 46 6.25 -2.31 -48.40
C SER A 46 7.13 -3.14 -47.47
N PHE A 47 6.58 -3.63 -46.37
CA PHE A 47 7.27 -4.50 -45.43
C PHE A 47 6.45 -5.76 -45.17
N SER A 48 6.75 -6.84 -45.88
CA SER A 48 6.14 -8.17 -45.68
C SER A 48 7.23 -9.23 -45.77
N ILE A 49 7.07 -10.31 -45.02
CA ILE A 49 8.02 -11.42 -44.95
C ILE A 49 7.22 -12.69 -45.23
N GLY A 50 7.34 -13.21 -46.44
CA GLY A 50 6.69 -14.46 -46.84
C GLY A 50 7.25 -15.67 -46.11
N ASN A 51 6.49 -16.77 -46.13
CA ASN A 51 6.95 -18.04 -45.56
C ASN A 51 8.29 -18.48 -46.19
N GLY A 52 9.20 -18.99 -45.37
CA GLY A 52 10.56 -19.36 -45.78
C GLY A 52 11.56 -18.19 -45.90
N ASN A 53 11.10 -16.95 -45.79
CA ASN A 53 11.98 -15.77 -45.80
C ASN A 53 12.31 -15.25 -44.39
N SER A 54 13.37 -14.45 -44.29
CA SER A 54 13.77 -13.79 -43.05
C SER A 54 14.14 -12.31 -43.22
N VAL A 55 13.91 -11.52 -42.17
CA VAL A 55 14.52 -10.20 -41.99
C VAL A 55 15.32 -10.25 -40.70
N ASN A 56 16.60 -9.94 -40.78
CA ASN A 56 17.51 -9.92 -39.63
C ASN A 56 18.02 -8.49 -39.43
N VAL A 57 17.86 -7.97 -38.21
CA VAL A 57 18.18 -6.59 -37.83
C VAL A 57 19.25 -6.61 -36.76
N ASN A 58 20.46 -6.25 -37.16
CA ASN A 58 21.63 -6.13 -36.31
C ASN A 58 21.73 -4.68 -35.83
N ASN A 59 21.07 -4.36 -34.72
CA ASN A 59 21.02 -3.01 -34.13
C ASN A 59 21.59 -2.96 -32.70
N GLY A 60 22.32 -3.99 -32.26
CA GLY A 60 22.89 -4.09 -30.91
C GLY A 60 21.80 -4.02 -29.85
N THR A 61 22.00 -3.18 -28.83
CA THR A 61 20.99 -2.80 -27.82
C THR A 61 20.11 -1.61 -28.26
N GLY A 62 20.36 -1.09 -29.46
CA GLY A 62 19.68 0.08 -30.02
C GLY A 62 18.23 -0.20 -30.47
N ALA A 63 17.62 0.80 -31.12
CA ALA A 63 16.26 0.71 -31.62
C ALA A 63 16.17 1.03 -33.12
N THR A 64 15.34 0.28 -33.85
CA THR A 64 15.05 0.53 -35.26
C THR A 64 13.56 0.75 -35.46
N LEU A 65 13.18 1.88 -36.07
CA LEU A 65 11.81 2.14 -36.52
C LEU A 65 11.73 1.88 -38.02
N SER A 66 10.94 0.88 -38.41
CA SER A 66 10.58 0.59 -39.80
C SER A 66 9.18 1.14 -40.08
N ARG A 67 9.11 2.18 -40.92
CA ARG A 67 7.86 2.83 -41.31
C ARG A 67 7.49 2.46 -42.74
N VAL A 68 6.27 1.97 -42.94
CA VAL A 68 5.73 1.69 -44.28
C VAL A 68 4.98 2.91 -44.78
N THR A 69 5.41 3.44 -45.93
CA THR A 69 4.83 4.63 -46.58
C THR A 69 3.98 4.30 -47.81
N GLY A 70 3.99 3.04 -48.27
CA GLY A 70 3.14 2.57 -49.36
C GLY A 70 1.75 2.11 -48.91
N LEU A 71 0.99 1.55 -49.86
CA LEU A 71 -0.42 1.21 -49.69
C LEU A 71 -0.67 -0.26 -49.28
N SER A 72 0.39 -1.05 -49.07
CA SER A 72 0.27 -2.47 -48.71
C SER A 72 0.37 -2.67 -47.21
N ARG A 73 -0.55 -3.47 -46.66
CA ARG A 73 -0.45 -4.01 -45.29
C ARG A 73 0.81 -4.86 -45.12
N SER A 74 1.34 -4.89 -43.90
CA SER A 74 2.43 -5.77 -43.53
C SER A 74 1.92 -7.15 -43.19
N VAL A 75 2.48 -8.19 -43.83
CA VAL A 75 2.19 -9.60 -43.51
C VAL A 75 3.50 -10.32 -43.22
N ILE A 76 3.62 -10.86 -42.01
CA ILE A 76 4.80 -11.58 -41.51
C ILE A 76 4.42 -13.06 -41.37
N ASP A 77 4.67 -13.84 -42.41
CA ASP A 77 4.53 -15.31 -42.43
C ASP A 77 5.88 -16.03 -42.31
N GLY A 78 7.00 -15.30 -42.44
CA GLY A 78 8.36 -15.78 -42.21
C GLY A 78 8.94 -15.33 -40.87
N ARG A 79 10.25 -15.08 -40.82
CA ARG A 79 10.97 -14.71 -39.58
C ARG A 79 11.42 -13.25 -39.56
N LEU A 80 11.14 -12.54 -38.47
CA LEU A 80 11.72 -11.24 -38.16
C LEU A 80 12.57 -11.36 -36.89
N ASN A 81 13.87 -11.14 -37.01
CA ASN A 81 14.80 -11.16 -35.88
C ASN A 81 15.44 -9.78 -35.71
N ALA A 82 15.48 -9.26 -34.47
CA ALA A 82 16.25 -8.06 -34.14
C ALA A 82 17.07 -8.27 -32.87
N THR A 83 18.33 -7.84 -32.86
CA THR A 83 19.19 -7.97 -31.67
C THR A 83 18.74 -7.05 -30.53
N GLY A 84 18.19 -5.88 -30.86
CA GLY A 84 17.71 -4.84 -29.95
C GLY A 84 16.21 -4.61 -30.12
N SER A 85 15.79 -3.35 -30.07
CA SER A 85 14.37 -2.99 -30.20
C SER A 85 13.96 -2.78 -31.67
N PHE A 86 12.74 -3.19 -32.04
CA PHE A 86 12.20 -3.04 -33.38
C PHE A 86 10.76 -2.53 -33.36
N TYR A 87 10.49 -1.46 -34.09
CA TYR A 87 9.19 -0.82 -34.22
C TYR A 87 8.72 -0.95 -35.67
N LEU A 88 7.59 -1.59 -35.92
CA LEU A 88 6.96 -1.71 -37.24
C LEU A 88 5.70 -0.84 -37.30
N ILE A 89 5.77 0.26 -38.05
CA ILE A 89 4.68 1.21 -38.22
C ILE A 89 4.09 1.05 -39.62
N ASN A 90 2.82 0.67 -39.72
CA ASN A 90 2.12 0.57 -41.00
C ASN A 90 0.64 0.98 -40.87
N PRO A 91 0.26 2.17 -41.36
CA PRO A 91 -1.13 2.62 -41.38
C PRO A 91 -2.10 1.72 -42.17
N GLN A 92 -1.61 0.80 -43.01
CA GLN A 92 -2.44 -0.15 -43.75
C GLN A 92 -2.72 -1.46 -42.97
N GLY A 93 -2.13 -1.60 -41.77
CA GLY A 93 -2.28 -2.76 -40.91
C GLY A 93 -1.03 -3.64 -40.85
N VAL A 94 -0.90 -4.35 -39.72
CA VAL A 94 0.21 -5.29 -39.46
C VAL A 94 -0.36 -6.63 -39.05
N VAL A 95 0.06 -7.70 -39.72
CA VAL A 95 -0.33 -9.07 -39.36
C VAL A 95 0.88 -9.98 -39.26
N VAL A 96 1.02 -10.63 -38.10
CA VAL A 96 1.89 -11.79 -37.92
C VAL A 96 1.03 -13.01 -38.20
N GLY A 97 1.26 -13.68 -39.32
CA GLY A 97 0.46 -14.83 -39.74
C GLY A 97 0.80 -16.10 -38.93
N PRO A 98 0.07 -17.21 -39.12
CA PRO A 98 0.23 -18.41 -38.29
C PRO A 98 1.63 -19.03 -38.30
N ASN A 99 2.38 -18.86 -39.39
CA ASN A 99 3.77 -19.31 -39.52
C ASN A 99 4.79 -18.24 -39.11
N GLY A 100 4.33 -17.00 -38.89
CA GLY A 100 5.13 -15.84 -38.57
C GLY A 100 5.80 -15.97 -37.20
N VAL A 101 7.09 -15.65 -37.17
CA VAL A 101 7.87 -15.60 -35.92
C VAL A 101 8.60 -14.27 -35.84
N VAL A 102 8.32 -13.51 -34.78
CA VAL A 102 9.01 -12.28 -34.43
C VAL A 102 9.82 -12.50 -33.15
N THR A 103 11.11 -12.18 -33.18
CA THR A 103 12.02 -12.31 -32.04
C THR A 103 12.86 -11.05 -31.90
N THR A 104 12.79 -10.38 -30.75
CA THR A 104 13.61 -9.21 -30.42
C THR A 104 14.42 -9.41 -29.14
N GLY A 105 15.63 -8.84 -29.07
CA GLY A 105 16.39 -8.77 -27.81
C GLY A 105 15.96 -7.60 -26.92
N GLY A 106 15.50 -6.50 -27.53
CA GLY A 106 14.86 -5.37 -26.87
C GLY A 106 13.34 -5.36 -27.13
N ARG A 107 12.72 -4.17 -27.15
CA ARG A 107 11.26 -4.02 -27.35
C ARG A 107 10.82 -4.41 -28.76
N PHE A 108 9.65 -5.03 -28.89
CA PHE A 108 8.93 -5.10 -30.17
C PHE A 108 7.70 -4.21 -30.09
N ALA A 109 7.48 -3.36 -31.10
CA ALA A 109 6.24 -2.61 -31.24
C ALA A 109 5.67 -2.76 -32.65
N ALA A 110 4.41 -3.12 -32.79
CA ALA A 110 3.68 -3.07 -34.05
C ALA A 110 2.54 -2.07 -33.92
N SER A 111 2.44 -1.12 -34.86
CA SER A 111 1.44 -0.06 -34.79
C SER A 111 0.86 0.35 -36.14
N THR A 112 -0.42 0.69 -36.17
CA THR A 112 -1.04 1.43 -37.29
C THR A 112 -1.04 2.94 -37.10
N LEU A 113 -0.76 3.40 -35.88
CA LEU A 113 -0.52 4.80 -35.55
C LEU A 113 0.96 5.15 -35.73
N ASP A 114 1.25 6.37 -36.18
CA ASP A 114 2.60 6.84 -36.46
C ASP A 114 3.22 7.57 -35.25
N ILE A 115 4.54 7.72 -35.30
CA ILE A 115 5.38 8.36 -34.28
C ILE A 115 6.21 9.45 -34.96
N CYS A 116 6.40 10.59 -34.29
CA CYS A 116 7.30 11.64 -34.75
C CYS A 116 8.77 11.14 -34.80
N ASN A 117 9.47 11.44 -35.90
CA ASN A 117 10.88 11.07 -36.09
C ASN A 117 11.77 11.60 -34.98
N ASP A 118 11.66 12.89 -34.66
CA ASP A 118 12.51 13.54 -33.67
C ASP A 118 12.31 12.93 -32.27
N ALA A 119 11.05 12.64 -31.91
CA ALA A 119 10.75 11.95 -30.66
C ALA A 119 11.39 10.56 -30.61
N PHE A 120 11.28 9.77 -31.69
CA PHE A 120 11.92 8.45 -31.74
C PHE A 120 13.44 8.54 -31.63
N MET A 121 14.06 9.48 -32.34
CA MET A 121 15.52 9.67 -32.36
C MET A 121 16.06 10.19 -31.02
N ASN A 122 15.32 11.04 -30.32
CA ASN A 122 15.69 11.52 -28.99
C ASN A 122 15.54 10.44 -27.91
N GLY A 123 14.62 9.48 -28.10
CA GLY A 123 14.31 8.46 -27.11
C GLY A 123 13.38 8.95 -26.00
N GLY A 124 13.12 8.09 -25.02
CA GLY A 124 12.10 8.34 -23.99
C GLY A 124 10.68 8.00 -24.45
N SER A 125 9.71 8.75 -23.95
CA SER A 125 8.28 8.47 -24.19
C SER A 125 7.88 8.77 -25.64
N LEU A 126 7.04 7.91 -26.22
CA LEU A 126 6.59 8.01 -27.61
C LEU A 126 5.08 8.21 -27.67
N SER A 127 4.63 9.22 -28.40
CA SER A 127 3.21 9.44 -28.69
C SER A 127 2.88 8.86 -30.06
N PHE A 128 2.03 7.84 -30.07
CA PHE A 128 1.46 7.22 -31.26
C PHE A 128 0.16 7.93 -31.62
N SER A 129 0.01 8.38 -32.86
CA SER A 129 -1.21 9.04 -33.33
C SER A 129 -1.47 8.80 -34.81
N GLY A 130 -2.73 8.92 -35.22
CA GLY A 130 -3.12 8.69 -36.61
C GLY A 130 -4.62 8.44 -36.79
N THR A 131 -5.04 8.42 -38.05
CA THR A 131 -6.44 8.21 -38.46
C THR A 131 -6.70 6.84 -39.07
N SER A 132 -5.70 5.95 -39.10
CA SER A 132 -5.86 4.60 -39.65
C SER A 132 -6.86 3.78 -38.84
N ASP A 133 -7.84 3.22 -39.53
CA ASP A 133 -8.77 2.23 -38.97
C ASP A 133 -8.30 0.78 -39.19
N ALA A 134 -7.07 0.58 -39.70
CA ALA A 134 -6.51 -0.75 -39.89
C ALA A 134 -6.13 -1.42 -38.55
N ALA A 135 -6.04 -2.74 -38.58
CA ALA A 135 -5.81 -3.57 -37.41
C ALA A 135 -4.34 -3.99 -37.24
N VAL A 136 -3.97 -4.33 -36.00
CA VAL A 136 -2.78 -5.14 -35.68
C VAL A 136 -3.25 -6.51 -35.22
N VAL A 137 -2.85 -7.58 -35.92
CA VAL A 137 -3.29 -8.95 -35.62
C VAL A 137 -2.08 -9.88 -35.46
N ASN A 138 -2.01 -10.61 -34.36
CA ASN A 138 -1.06 -11.70 -34.14
C ASN A 138 -1.79 -13.06 -34.20
N LEU A 139 -1.46 -13.87 -35.20
CA LEU A 139 -1.84 -15.28 -35.32
C LEU A 139 -0.63 -16.22 -35.12
N GLY A 140 0.58 -15.66 -35.08
CA GLY A 140 1.84 -16.40 -35.01
C GLY A 140 2.49 -16.29 -33.62
N LYS A 141 3.82 -16.15 -33.60
CA LYS A 141 4.61 -16.07 -32.36
C LYS A 141 5.38 -14.76 -32.30
N ILE A 142 5.23 -14.02 -31.21
CA ILE A 142 5.99 -12.81 -30.92
C ILE A 142 6.74 -13.03 -29.61
N SER A 143 8.05 -12.78 -29.61
CA SER A 143 8.86 -12.90 -28.40
C SER A 143 9.83 -11.73 -28.24
N SER A 144 9.97 -11.25 -27.01
CA SER A 144 11.01 -10.31 -26.59
C SER A 144 11.76 -10.90 -25.39
N SER A 145 13.05 -11.19 -25.56
CA SER A 145 13.83 -11.92 -24.53
C SER A 145 14.34 -11.03 -23.38
N GLY A 146 14.42 -9.73 -23.61
CA GLY A 146 14.91 -8.74 -22.65
C GLY A 146 14.12 -7.43 -22.61
N GLY A 147 13.01 -7.32 -23.36
CA GLY A 147 12.20 -6.11 -23.43
C GLY A 147 10.70 -6.40 -23.46
N ASP A 148 9.94 -5.42 -23.90
CA ASP A 148 8.48 -5.43 -23.90
C ASP A 148 7.90 -5.71 -25.31
N VAL A 149 6.62 -6.08 -25.37
CA VAL A 149 5.86 -6.23 -26.61
C VAL A 149 4.67 -5.28 -26.60
N PHE A 150 4.55 -4.43 -27.62
CA PHE A 150 3.46 -3.48 -27.79
C PHE A 150 2.72 -3.72 -29.11
N LEU A 151 1.40 -3.92 -29.05
CA LEU A 151 0.54 -3.94 -30.23
C LEU A 151 -0.46 -2.78 -30.13
N ILE A 152 -0.40 -1.84 -31.07
CA ILE A 152 -1.11 -0.57 -30.98
C ILE A 152 -1.91 -0.33 -32.27
N SER A 153 -3.18 0.03 -32.14
CA SER A 153 -3.93 0.55 -33.29
C SER A 153 -4.96 1.57 -32.85
N ARG A 154 -5.71 2.15 -33.80
CA ARG A 154 -6.87 2.97 -33.47
C ARG A 154 -8.12 2.15 -33.19
N LYS A 155 -8.29 1.03 -33.88
CA LYS A 155 -9.58 0.32 -34.01
C LYS A 155 -9.58 -1.12 -33.53
N LEU A 156 -8.54 -1.89 -33.83
CA LEU A 156 -8.51 -3.30 -33.48
C LEU A 156 -7.09 -3.80 -33.26
N VAL A 157 -6.84 -4.28 -32.05
CA VAL A 157 -5.69 -5.14 -31.75
C VAL A 157 -6.21 -6.52 -31.39
N GLN A 158 -5.68 -7.55 -32.06
CA GLN A 158 -6.11 -8.92 -31.83
C GLN A 158 -4.93 -9.88 -31.69
N ASN A 159 -4.96 -10.72 -30.66
CA ASN A 159 -4.02 -11.81 -30.46
C ASN A 159 -4.77 -13.15 -30.42
N GLU A 160 -4.50 -14.02 -31.39
CA GLU A 160 -4.89 -15.44 -31.37
C GLU A 160 -3.66 -16.38 -31.34
N GLY A 161 -2.46 -15.83 -31.53
CA GLY A 161 -1.19 -16.53 -31.42
C GLY A 161 -0.61 -16.50 -30.00
N SER A 162 0.73 -16.49 -29.90
CA SER A 162 1.44 -16.36 -28.62
C SER A 162 2.30 -15.10 -28.55
N ILE A 163 2.32 -14.48 -27.36
CA ILE A 163 3.22 -13.38 -27.01
C ILE A 163 4.02 -13.76 -25.76
N ASP A 164 5.35 -13.74 -25.87
CA ASP A 164 6.27 -14.05 -24.77
C ASP A 164 7.21 -12.87 -24.46
N ALA A 165 7.10 -12.28 -23.27
CA ALA A 165 7.95 -11.20 -22.77
C ALA A 165 8.36 -11.46 -21.29
N PRO A 166 9.10 -12.56 -20.99
CA PRO A 166 9.27 -13.08 -19.62
C PRO A 166 9.99 -12.15 -18.65
N ARG A 167 10.72 -11.13 -19.14
CA ARG A 167 11.36 -10.08 -18.33
C ARG A 167 10.73 -8.70 -18.55
N GLY A 168 9.69 -8.64 -19.37
CA GLY A 168 9.09 -7.43 -19.88
C GLY A 168 7.60 -7.38 -19.65
N SER A 169 6.95 -6.47 -20.35
CA SER A 169 5.50 -6.34 -20.42
C SER A 169 4.99 -6.75 -21.80
N ALA A 170 3.74 -7.22 -21.85
CA ALA A 170 3.00 -7.39 -23.10
C ALA A 170 1.74 -6.51 -23.04
N GLU A 171 1.72 -5.44 -23.84
CA GLU A 171 0.66 -4.44 -23.80
C GLU A 171 -0.03 -4.29 -25.17
N LEU A 172 -1.35 -4.48 -25.19
CA LEU A 172 -2.21 -4.35 -26.36
C LEU A 172 -3.13 -3.16 -26.15
N ALA A 173 -3.14 -2.21 -27.08
CA ALA A 173 -3.89 -0.97 -26.90
C ALA A 173 -4.60 -0.48 -28.15
N THR A 174 -5.79 0.10 -27.95
CA THR A 174 -6.52 0.83 -28.98
C THR A 174 -6.92 2.23 -28.57
N GLY A 175 -6.70 3.22 -29.42
CA GLY A 175 -7.21 4.60 -29.24
C GLY A 175 -6.73 5.58 -30.30
N SER A 176 -7.28 6.79 -30.31
CA SER A 176 -6.89 7.84 -31.28
C SER A 176 -5.48 8.39 -31.05
N GLN A 177 -5.06 8.39 -29.79
CA GLN A 177 -3.70 8.71 -29.37
C GLN A 177 -3.31 7.77 -28.24
N VAL A 178 -2.10 7.23 -28.33
CA VAL A 178 -1.54 6.30 -27.37
C VAL A 178 -0.16 6.79 -26.94
N LEU A 179 0.01 7.07 -25.66
CA LEU A 179 1.30 7.42 -25.07
C LEU A 179 1.97 6.15 -24.55
N LEU A 180 3.16 5.87 -25.04
CA LEU A 180 4.06 4.84 -24.51
C LEU A 180 5.14 5.50 -23.68
N LYS A 181 5.13 5.28 -22.36
CA LYS A 181 6.19 5.73 -21.46
C LYS A 181 7.38 4.80 -21.51
N ASP A 182 8.58 5.38 -21.42
CA ASP A 182 9.80 4.60 -21.25
C ASP A 182 10.00 4.31 -19.75
N SER A 183 9.36 3.24 -19.26
CA SER A 183 9.37 2.89 -17.83
C SER A 183 9.68 1.41 -17.62
N THR A 184 10.21 1.08 -16.44
CA THR A 184 10.29 -0.31 -15.97
C THR A 184 9.04 -0.74 -15.21
N THR A 185 8.12 0.18 -14.93
CA THR A 185 6.81 -0.07 -14.30
C THR A 185 5.69 0.01 -15.34
N ALA A 186 4.81 -0.99 -15.35
CA ALA A 186 3.60 -1.03 -16.18
C ALA A 186 2.37 -0.47 -15.42
N PRO A 187 1.29 -0.10 -16.12
CA PRO A 187 1.20 -0.02 -17.58
C PRO A 187 2.08 1.10 -18.15
N GLN A 188 2.83 0.78 -19.20
CA GLN A 188 3.61 1.75 -19.96
C GLN A 188 2.75 2.47 -20.99
N VAL A 189 1.64 1.87 -21.41
CA VAL A 189 0.69 2.42 -22.37
C VAL A 189 -0.43 3.18 -21.67
N PHE A 190 -0.72 4.38 -22.17
CA PHE A 190 -1.85 5.22 -21.76
C PHE A 190 -2.64 5.63 -23.00
N VAL A 191 -3.95 5.36 -22.99
CA VAL A 191 -4.83 5.61 -24.13
C VAL A 191 -5.66 6.87 -23.87
N GLN A 192 -5.64 7.81 -24.82
CA GLN A 192 -6.52 8.97 -24.77
C GLN A 192 -7.91 8.65 -25.37
N PRO A 193 -9.01 9.11 -24.76
CA PRO A 193 -10.34 9.06 -25.36
C PRO A 193 -10.40 9.80 -26.71
N GLY A 194 -11.23 9.30 -27.62
CA GLY A 194 -11.46 9.90 -28.95
C GLY A 194 -11.67 8.89 -30.08
N ALA A 195 -11.59 7.59 -29.82
CA ALA A 195 -11.92 6.55 -30.80
C ALA A 195 -12.37 5.24 -30.12
N HIS A 196 -13.54 4.74 -30.53
CA HIS A 196 -13.98 3.39 -30.18
C HIS A 196 -13.13 2.35 -30.92
N GLY A 197 -12.34 1.58 -30.18
CA GLY A 197 -11.52 0.48 -30.67
C GLY A 197 -11.46 -0.68 -29.68
N ASP A 198 -11.29 -1.89 -30.20
CA ASP A 198 -11.34 -3.12 -29.41
C ASP A 198 -9.97 -3.79 -29.27
N VAL A 199 -9.71 -4.33 -28.07
CA VAL A 199 -8.59 -5.24 -27.82
C VAL A 199 -9.13 -6.63 -27.57
N VAL A 200 -8.75 -7.59 -28.42
CA VAL A 200 -9.23 -8.97 -28.36
C VAL A 200 -8.07 -9.94 -28.15
N ASN A 201 -8.04 -10.62 -27.01
CA ASN A 201 -7.09 -11.69 -26.74
C ASN A 201 -7.81 -13.05 -26.68
N LYS A 202 -7.52 -13.93 -27.63
CA LYS A 202 -7.94 -15.34 -27.65
C LYS A 202 -6.77 -16.32 -27.50
N GLY A 203 -5.54 -15.84 -27.69
CA GLY A 203 -4.31 -16.63 -27.58
C GLY A 203 -3.58 -16.43 -26.25
N ALA A 204 -2.38 -17.00 -26.15
CA ALA A 204 -1.57 -16.97 -24.94
C ALA A 204 -0.74 -15.68 -24.84
N ILE A 205 -0.62 -15.13 -23.63
CA ILE A 205 0.33 -14.06 -23.31
C ILE A 205 1.08 -14.47 -22.03
N ARG A 206 2.42 -14.47 -22.09
CA ARG A 206 3.29 -14.75 -20.94
C ARG A 206 4.29 -13.62 -20.79
N ALA A 207 4.16 -12.85 -19.72
CA ALA A 207 5.04 -11.71 -19.46
C ALA A 207 5.28 -11.53 -17.96
N ALA A 208 6.13 -10.58 -17.56
CA ALA A 208 6.14 -10.15 -16.17
C ALA A 208 4.86 -9.38 -15.83
N GLN A 209 4.41 -8.56 -16.77
CA GLN A 209 3.25 -7.69 -16.66
C GLN A 209 2.44 -7.72 -17.97
N VAL A 210 1.11 -7.70 -17.90
CA VAL A 210 0.23 -7.76 -19.08
C VAL A 210 -0.80 -6.64 -19.01
N ALA A 211 -0.98 -5.88 -20.08
CA ALA A 211 -2.04 -4.86 -20.15
C ALA A 211 -2.85 -4.95 -21.43
N LEU A 212 -4.18 -5.01 -21.32
CA LEU A 212 -5.11 -4.86 -22.43
C LEU A 212 -5.91 -3.58 -22.20
N GLN A 213 -5.77 -2.59 -23.08
CA GLN A 213 -6.31 -1.25 -22.84
C GLN A 213 -7.06 -0.63 -24.01
N THR A 214 -8.17 0.03 -23.69
CA THR A 214 -8.92 0.89 -24.60
C THR A 214 -9.57 2.02 -23.82
N ALA A 215 -9.66 3.20 -24.44
CA ALA A 215 -10.30 4.35 -23.82
C ALA A 215 -11.82 4.30 -23.98
N ASP A 216 -12.35 4.07 -25.20
CA ASP A 216 -13.78 4.15 -25.48
C ASP A 216 -14.40 2.85 -26.03
N GLY A 217 -13.60 1.84 -26.36
CA GLY A 217 -14.10 0.55 -26.86
C GLY A 217 -14.00 -0.55 -25.82
N ASN A 218 -13.88 -1.81 -26.28
CA ASN A 218 -14.02 -2.96 -25.39
C ASN A 218 -12.71 -3.76 -25.28
N VAL A 219 -12.53 -4.39 -24.11
CA VAL A 219 -11.50 -5.40 -23.89
C VAL A 219 -12.17 -6.76 -23.84
N PHE A 220 -11.64 -7.72 -24.60
CA PHE A 220 -12.09 -9.11 -24.62
C PHE A 220 -10.93 -10.04 -24.25
N ALA A 221 -10.90 -10.49 -23.00
CA ALA A 221 -10.01 -11.56 -22.54
C ALA A 221 -10.76 -12.90 -22.66
N LEU A 222 -10.59 -13.57 -23.79
CA LEU A 222 -11.35 -14.76 -24.21
C LEU A 222 -10.49 -16.02 -24.32
N ALA A 223 -9.25 -15.95 -23.83
CA ALA A 223 -8.33 -17.05 -23.96
C ALA A 223 -8.78 -18.24 -23.11
N GLY A 224 -8.86 -19.42 -23.74
CA GLY A 224 -9.38 -20.64 -23.10
C GLY A 224 -8.46 -21.19 -22.01
N HIS A 225 -8.88 -22.28 -21.36
CA HIS A 225 -8.14 -22.91 -20.25
C HIS A 225 -6.69 -23.33 -20.60
N SER A 226 -6.35 -23.59 -21.87
CA SER A 226 -5.01 -23.96 -22.34
C SER A 226 -4.08 -22.77 -22.64
N ASP A 227 -4.64 -21.57 -22.84
CA ASP A 227 -3.96 -20.41 -23.42
C ASP A 227 -4.08 -19.18 -22.50
N ALA A 228 -3.64 -19.31 -21.25
CA ALA A 228 -3.85 -18.30 -20.22
C ALA A 228 -3.14 -16.95 -20.49
N LEU A 229 -3.71 -15.87 -19.93
CA LEU A 229 -2.96 -14.64 -19.63
C LEU A 229 -2.15 -14.89 -18.36
N ARG A 230 -0.82 -14.98 -18.48
CA ARG A 230 0.07 -15.25 -17.34
C ARG A 230 1.07 -14.11 -17.13
N ALA A 231 0.96 -13.47 -15.98
CA ALA A 231 1.91 -12.49 -15.47
C ALA A 231 2.76 -13.11 -14.34
N THR A 232 4.05 -13.31 -14.59
CA THR A 232 4.99 -13.82 -13.58
C THR A 232 6.07 -12.77 -13.33
N GLY A 233 5.98 -12.10 -12.19
CA GLY A 233 6.89 -11.03 -11.79
C GLY A 233 8.36 -11.44 -11.80
N THR A 234 9.22 -10.44 -11.79
CA THR A 234 10.68 -10.56 -11.65
C THR A 234 11.13 -9.92 -10.34
N ALA A 235 12.44 -9.90 -10.05
CA ALA A 235 12.96 -9.19 -8.88
C ALA A 235 12.65 -7.67 -8.88
N THR A 236 12.29 -7.09 -10.02
CA THR A 236 12.07 -5.64 -10.18
C THR A 236 10.67 -5.30 -10.73
N ARG A 237 9.83 -6.30 -11.01
CA ARG A 237 8.45 -6.12 -11.49
C ARG A 237 7.55 -7.12 -10.78
N ASP A 238 6.45 -6.67 -10.24
CA ASP A 238 5.40 -7.55 -9.72
C ASP A 238 4.70 -8.32 -10.84
N GLY A 239 3.99 -9.39 -10.47
CA GLY A 239 3.11 -10.10 -11.40
C GLY A 239 1.78 -9.38 -11.49
N HIS A 240 1.50 -8.70 -12.60
CA HIS A 240 0.29 -7.87 -12.72
C HIS A 240 -0.39 -7.97 -14.09
N VAL A 241 -1.71 -8.08 -14.09
CA VAL A 241 -2.57 -8.00 -15.29
C VAL A 241 -3.55 -6.83 -15.19
N TRP A 242 -3.58 -5.96 -16.21
CA TRP A 242 -4.58 -4.89 -16.37
C TRP A 242 -5.53 -5.17 -17.54
N LEU A 243 -6.83 -5.13 -17.29
CA LEU A 243 -7.89 -5.19 -18.28
C LEU A 243 -8.73 -3.90 -18.19
N VAL A 244 -8.46 -2.93 -19.05
CA VAL A 244 -8.97 -1.56 -18.92
C VAL A 244 -9.80 -1.15 -20.13
N ALA A 245 -11.08 -0.89 -19.92
CA ALA A 245 -12.05 -0.45 -20.92
C ALA A 245 -12.86 0.76 -20.43
N ASN A 246 -12.19 1.87 -20.09
CA ASN A 246 -12.75 2.97 -19.28
C ASN A 246 -14.11 3.49 -19.78
N GLY A 247 -14.29 3.68 -21.08
CA GLY A 247 -15.53 4.14 -21.71
C GLY A 247 -16.42 3.02 -22.27
N GLY A 248 -15.93 1.78 -22.32
CA GLY A 248 -16.64 0.64 -22.89
C GLY A 248 -16.79 -0.52 -21.91
N THR A 249 -16.70 -1.75 -22.42
CA THR A 249 -16.97 -2.97 -21.65
C THR A 249 -15.72 -3.83 -21.53
N ALA A 250 -15.42 -4.30 -20.32
CA ALA A 250 -14.43 -5.36 -20.11
C ALA A 250 -15.14 -6.71 -20.04
N HIS A 251 -14.85 -7.59 -21.00
CA HIS A 251 -15.30 -8.98 -21.07
C HIS A 251 -14.18 -9.91 -20.62
N VAL A 252 -14.33 -10.54 -19.45
CA VAL A 252 -13.33 -11.41 -18.83
C VAL A 252 -13.87 -12.83 -18.74
N HIS A 253 -13.55 -13.64 -19.74
CA HIS A 253 -14.02 -15.03 -19.87
C HIS A 253 -12.86 -16.04 -19.93
N SER A 254 -11.72 -15.72 -19.32
CA SER A 254 -10.46 -16.48 -19.45
C SER A 254 -9.86 -16.90 -18.11
N ASN A 255 -8.89 -17.83 -18.17
CA ASN A 255 -7.94 -18.07 -17.08
C ASN A 255 -6.88 -16.96 -17.05
N ILE A 256 -6.73 -16.31 -15.91
CA ILE A 256 -5.74 -15.26 -15.67
C ILE A 256 -4.92 -15.62 -14.44
N GLU A 257 -3.61 -15.67 -14.60
CA GLU A 257 -2.68 -16.03 -13.53
C GLU A 257 -1.70 -14.88 -13.32
N ALA A 258 -1.64 -14.39 -12.08
CA ALA A 258 -0.70 -13.36 -11.67
C ALA A 258 0.06 -13.84 -10.43
N SER A 259 1.38 -13.89 -10.51
CA SER A 259 2.26 -14.31 -9.42
C SER A 259 3.52 -13.45 -9.38
N ASN A 260 4.00 -13.11 -8.20
CA ASN A 260 5.29 -12.44 -8.02
C ASN A 260 6.45 -13.43 -8.20
N ALA A 261 7.67 -12.89 -8.26
CA ALA A 261 8.89 -13.70 -8.46
C ALA A 261 9.16 -14.69 -7.34
N ASP A 262 8.70 -14.40 -6.11
CA ASP A 262 8.83 -15.27 -4.93
C ASP A 262 7.74 -16.36 -4.85
N GLY A 263 6.82 -16.38 -5.82
CA GLY A 263 5.69 -17.31 -5.85
C GLY A 263 4.45 -16.85 -5.07
N SER A 264 4.51 -15.72 -4.37
CA SER A 264 3.31 -15.09 -3.81
C SER A 264 2.36 -14.64 -4.93
N GLY A 265 1.07 -14.53 -4.63
CA GLY A 265 0.08 -14.12 -5.62
C GLY A 265 0.32 -12.67 -6.07
N GLY A 266 0.14 -12.42 -7.36
CA GLY A 266 0.18 -11.09 -7.98
C GLY A 266 -1.18 -10.38 -7.92
N VAL A 267 -1.36 -9.39 -8.80
CA VAL A 267 -2.56 -8.54 -8.86
C VAL A 267 -3.23 -8.61 -10.24
N VAL A 268 -4.55 -8.58 -10.26
CA VAL A 268 -5.35 -8.35 -11.47
C VAL A 268 -6.24 -7.13 -11.26
N ASP A 269 -6.17 -6.16 -12.18
CA ASP A 269 -7.09 -5.03 -12.25
C ASP A 269 -8.02 -5.19 -13.45
N THR A 270 -9.32 -5.05 -13.22
CA THR A 270 -10.34 -5.04 -14.27
C THR A 270 -11.19 -3.79 -14.13
N SER A 271 -11.19 -2.92 -15.13
CA SER A 271 -11.99 -1.71 -15.14
C SER A 271 -12.77 -1.52 -16.44
N GLY A 272 -13.97 -0.97 -16.31
CA GLY A 272 -14.74 -0.52 -17.46
C GLY A 272 -16.03 0.19 -17.08
N ARG A 273 -16.66 0.86 -18.04
CA ARG A 273 -18.00 1.44 -17.84
C ARG A 273 -19.04 0.35 -17.56
N ALA A 274 -18.87 -0.80 -18.22
CA ALA A 274 -19.61 -2.03 -17.95
C ALA A 274 -18.64 -3.21 -17.83
N LEU A 275 -19.06 -4.26 -17.12
CA LEU A 275 -18.25 -5.44 -16.83
C LEU A 275 -19.04 -6.71 -17.11
N HIS A 276 -18.44 -7.62 -17.86
CA HIS A 276 -18.95 -8.96 -18.11
C HIS A 276 -17.89 -9.94 -17.64
N LEU A 277 -18.13 -10.58 -16.49
CA LEU A 277 -17.14 -11.40 -15.79
C LEU A 277 -17.42 -12.90 -15.90
N ASP A 278 -18.32 -13.28 -16.82
CA ASP A 278 -18.79 -14.65 -16.96
C ASP A 278 -17.61 -15.60 -17.20
N ASN A 279 -17.47 -16.64 -16.38
CA ASN A 279 -16.37 -17.61 -16.46
C ASN A 279 -14.95 -17.10 -16.11
N ALA A 280 -14.76 -15.88 -15.60
CA ALA A 280 -13.45 -15.42 -15.13
C ALA A 280 -12.84 -16.35 -14.06
N ASP A 281 -11.69 -16.96 -14.35
CA ASP A 281 -10.93 -17.81 -13.42
C ASP A 281 -9.59 -17.12 -13.13
N ILE A 282 -9.49 -16.51 -11.96
CA ILE A 282 -8.40 -15.63 -11.57
C ILE A 282 -7.60 -16.33 -10.47
N LYS A 283 -6.31 -16.55 -10.72
CA LYS A 283 -5.34 -17.02 -9.74
C LYS A 283 -4.35 -15.91 -9.45
N ALA A 284 -4.65 -15.14 -8.42
CA ALA A 284 -3.89 -14.00 -7.95
C ALA A 284 -4.04 -13.87 -6.43
N ALA A 285 -3.22 -13.02 -5.79
CA ALA A 285 -3.51 -12.64 -4.41
C ALA A 285 -4.72 -11.72 -4.34
N GLN A 286 -4.84 -10.82 -5.31
CA GLN A 286 -5.84 -9.75 -5.34
C GLN A 286 -6.44 -9.57 -6.74
N TRP A 287 -7.77 -9.42 -6.80
CA TRP A 287 -8.51 -9.00 -7.99
C TRP A 287 -9.33 -7.75 -7.70
N ASN A 288 -8.97 -6.64 -8.33
CA ASN A 288 -9.69 -5.38 -8.23
C ASN A 288 -10.64 -5.23 -9.42
N ILE A 289 -11.89 -4.90 -9.14
CA ILE A 289 -12.97 -4.80 -10.12
C ILE A 289 -13.59 -3.41 -9.99
N SER A 290 -13.47 -2.60 -11.03
CA SER A 290 -13.86 -1.18 -10.99
C SER A 290 -14.86 -0.84 -12.09
N ALA A 291 -15.96 -0.18 -11.73
CA ALA A 291 -16.93 0.39 -12.65
C ALA A 291 -17.65 1.58 -11.99
N PRO A 292 -18.32 2.48 -12.73
CA PRO A 292 -19.04 3.61 -12.13
C PRO A 292 -20.05 3.19 -11.05
N THR A 293 -20.76 2.09 -11.30
CA THR A 293 -21.67 1.43 -10.35
C THR A 293 -21.47 -0.08 -10.43
N LEU A 294 -21.69 -0.80 -9.33
CA LEU A 294 -21.57 -2.25 -9.29
C LEU A 294 -22.87 -2.91 -8.81
N ASN A 295 -23.31 -3.94 -9.53
CA ASN A 295 -24.42 -4.80 -9.12
C ASN A 295 -23.99 -6.26 -9.22
N VAL A 296 -23.93 -6.94 -8.09
CA VAL A 296 -23.58 -8.36 -7.99
C VAL A 296 -24.86 -9.18 -8.06
N GLY A 297 -25.31 -9.43 -9.29
CA GLY A 297 -26.39 -10.36 -9.60
C GLY A 297 -25.98 -11.84 -9.49
N PRO A 298 -26.86 -12.78 -9.85
CA PRO A 298 -26.63 -14.21 -9.63
C PRO A 298 -25.37 -14.77 -10.30
N LEU A 299 -25.12 -14.41 -11.57
CA LEU A 299 -23.96 -14.90 -12.33
C LEU A 299 -22.65 -14.36 -11.75
N THR A 300 -22.59 -13.05 -11.49
CA THR A 300 -21.43 -12.40 -10.87
C THR A 300 -21.15 -13.00 -9.50
N ALA A 301 -22.17 -13.22 -8.66
CA ALA A 301 -22.00 -13.83 -7.34
C ALA A 301 -21.33 -15.22 -7.42
N VAL A 302 -21.71 -16.06 -8.38
CA VAL A 302 -21.08 -17.38 -8.57
C VAL A 302 -19.60 -17.24 -8.95
N VAL A 303 -19.27 -16.30 -9.85
CA VAL A 303 -17.88 -16.03 -10.26
C VAL A 303 -17.04 -15.54 -9.08
N LEU A 304 -17.54 -14.56 -8.31
CA LEU A 304 -16.82 -14.04 -7.15
C LEU A 304 -16.63 -15.13 -6.09
N ALA A 305 -17.66 -15.92 -5.78
CA ALA A 305 -17.60 -17.01 -4.80
C ALA A 305 -16.54 -18.06 -5.16
N ARG A 306 -16.44 -18.43 -6.45
CA ARG A 306 -15.45 -19.38 -6.94
C ARG A 306 -14.02 -18.84 -6.75
N ASN A 307 -13.77 -17.60 -7.17
CA ASN A 307 -12.44 -17.00 -7.09
C ASN A 307 -12.01 -16.76 -5.63
N LEU A 308 -12.91 -16.29 -4.78
CA LEU A 308 -12.69 -16.18 -3.34
C LEU A 308 -12.36 -17.54 -2.71
N SER A 309 -13.13 -18.59 -3.05
CA SER A 309 -12.84 -19.95 -2.56
C SER A 309 -11.54 -20.53 -3.14
N GLY A 310 -11.08 -20.00 -4.28
CA GLY A 310 -9.79 -20.31 -4.89
C GLY A 310 -8.60 -19.59 -4.23
N GLY A 311 -8.84 -18.71 -3.25
CA GLY A 311 -7.80 -17.98 -2.52
C GLY A 311 -7.54 -16.55 -3.02
N THR A 312 -8.23 -16.08 -4.05
CA THR A 312 -8.07 -14.71 -4.56
C THR A 312 -8.98 -13.74 -3.82
N SER A 313 -8.39 -12.79 -3.10
CA SER A 313 -9.15 -11.70 -2.47
C SER A 313 -9.70 -10.74 -3.53
N ILE A 314 -10.87 -10.17 -3.28
CA ILE A 314 -11.59 -9.34 -4.26
C ILE A 314 -11.93 -7.98 -3.68
N ALA A 315 -11.63 -6.92 -4.43
CA ALA A 315 -12.12 -5.57 -4.16
C ALA A 315 -13.07 -5.12 -5.27
N LEU A 316 -14.31 -4.84 -4.90
CA LEU A 316 -15.33 -4.24 -5.75
C LEU A 316 -15.32 -2.73 -5.53
N ASN A 317 -15.01 -1.95 -6.57
CA ASN A 317 -14.89 -0.49 -6.50
C ASN A 317 -15.91 0.18 -7.41
N ALA A 318 -17.02 0.66 -6.84
CA ALA A 318 -17.96 1.53 -7.54
C ALA A 318 -17.40 2.97 -7.55
N THR A 319 -16.89 3.40 -8.69
CA THR A 319 -16.02 4.60 -8.80
C THR A 319 -16.76 5.92 -8.81
N ASP A 320 -18.08 5.93 -9.09
CA ASP A 320 -18.91 7.15 -9.13
C ASP A 320 -20.20 7.04 -8.29
N GLY A 321 -20.68 5.81 -8.04
CA GLY A 321 -22.01 5.58 -7.47
C GLY A 321 -22.07 4.49 -6.41
N ASN A 322 -23.13 3.69 -6.48
CA ASN A 322 -23.46 2.66 -5.49
C ASN A 322 -22.87 1.30 -5.85
N ALA A 323 -22.69 0.46 -4.83
CA ALA A 323 -22.42 -0.96 -4.97
C ALA A 323 -23.56 -1.78 -4.31
N GLU A 324 -24.06 -2.79 -5.01
CA GLU A 324 -25.14 -3.66 -4.52
C GLU A 324 -24.74 -5.14 -4.58
N LEU A 325 -24.86 -5.83 -3.45
CA LEU A 325 -24.82 -7.28 -3.35
C LEU A 325 -26.25 -7.86 -3.47
N ALA A 326 -26.74 -7.92 -4.70
CA ALA A 326 -28.12 -8.30 -5.02
C ALA A 326 -28.39 -9.82 -4.92
N SER A 327 -27.34 -10.64 -4.79
CA SER A 327 -27.45 -12.09 -4.73
C SER A 327 -26.61 -12.69 -3.60
N THR A 328 -26.95 -13.92 -3.23
CA THR A 328 -26.23 -14.68 -2.19
C THR A 328 -24.82 -15.01 -2.66
N LEU A 329 -23.84 -14.72 -1.80
CA LEU A 329 -22.41 -14.93 -2.01
C LEU A 329 -21.84 -15.74 -0.86
N ARG A 330 -21.31 -16.94 -1.15
CA ARG A 330 -20.72 -17.81 -0.13
C ARG A 330 -19.37 -18.32 -0.58
N TRP A 331 -18.37 -18.23 0.28
CA TRP A 331 -17.06 -18.80 0.01
C TRP A 331 -16.44 -19.42 1.26
N ASN A 332 -15.42 -20.24 1.04
CA ASN A 332 -14.57 -20.79 2.10
C ASN A 332 -13.13 -20.28 1.94
N GLY A 333 -12.30 -20.49 2.96
CA GLY A 333 -10.91 -20.03 2.96
C GLY A 333 -10.71 -18.59 3.41
N ASP A 334 -9.48 -18.12 3.23
CA ASP A 334 -8.95 -16.91 3.88
C ASP A 334 -9.02 -15.66 3.00
N ALA A 335 -9.46 -15.81 1.74
CA ALA A 335 -9.64 -14.69 0.83
C ALA A 335 -10.71 -13.72 1.34
N SER A 336 -10.42 -12.42 1.23
CA SER A 336 -11.29 -11.36 1.74
C SER A 336 -12.08 -10.67 0.62
N LEU A 337 -13.24 -10.12 0.97
CA LEU A 337 -14.06 -9.31 0.08
C LEU A 337 -14.16 -7.87 0.60
N ALA A 338 -13.75 -6.91 -0.21
CA ALA A 338 -14.02 -5.49 0.00
C ALA A 338 -15.06 -4.98 -1.00
N VAL A 339 -16.03 -4.21 -0.53
CA VAL A 339 -17.05 -3.55 -1.35
C VAL A 339 -17.00 -2.06 -1.05
N ASN A 340 -16.38 -1.32 -1.95
CA ASN A 340 -16.15 0.12 -1.87
C ASN A 340 -17.09 0.84 -2.83
N ALA A 341 -17.85 1.81 -2.33
CA ALA A 341 -18.73 2.63 -3.13
C ALA A 341 -18.49 4.11 -2.83
N GLN A 342 -18.47 4.96 -3.87
CA GLN A 342 -18.46 6.41 -3.65
C GLN A 342 -19.67 6.87 -2.86
N ARG A 343 -20.83 6.25 -3.09
CA ARG A 343 -22.07 6.58 -2.40
C ARG A 343 -22.41 5.46 -1.44
N ASN A 344 -23.38 4.61 -1.80
CA ASN A 344 -23.98 3.66 -0.88
C ASN A 344 -23.58 2.22 -1.17
N VAL A 345 -23.56 1.40 -0.12
CA VAL A 345 -23.45 -0.06 -0.24
C VAL A 345 -24.76 -0.70 0.24
N THR A 346 -25.33 -1.61 -0.56
CA THR A 346 -26.57 -2.33 -0.21
C THR A 346 -26.37 -3.83 -0.30
N ILE A 347 -26.87 -4.57 0.70
CA ILE A 347 -27.08 -6.02 0.63
C ILE A 347 -28.57 -6.27 0.42
N GLY A 348 -28.90 -7.02 -0.63
CA GLY A 348 -30.29 -7.34 -0.99
C GLY A 348 -31.06 -8.08 0.10
N SER A 349 -32.39 -7.94 0.12
CA SER A 349 -33.25 -8.48 1.19
C SER A 349 -33.26 -10.01 1.28
N THR A 350 -33.02 -10.69 0.17
CA THR A 350 -32.91 -12.16 0.10
C THR A 350 -31.46 -12.64 -0.01
N SER A 351 -30.49 -11.74 0.08
CA SER A 351 -29.06 -12.04 -0.06
C SER A 351 -28.46 -12.52 1.26
N ILE A 352 -27.62 -13.55 1.17
CA ILE A 352 -26.76 -14.00 2.26
C ILE A 352 -25.31 -13.83 1.80
N VAL A 353 -24.52 -13.08 2.56
CA VAL A 353 -23.06 -12.98 2.38
C VAL A 353 -22.41 -13.75 3.52
N SER A 354 -21.61 -14.77 3.21
CA SER A 354 -21.03 -15.63 4.26
C SER A 354 -19.66 -16.19 3.90
N ASN A 355 -18.80 -16.31 4.92
CA ASN A 355 -17.50 -16.99 4.85
C ASN A 355 -17.41 -18.10 5.91
N THR A 356 -16.66 -19.17 5.62
CA THR A 356 -16.37 -20.26 6.58
C THR A 356 -14.87 -20.52 6.80
N GLY A 357 -14.00 -19.57 6.46
CA GLY A 357 -12.55 -19.59 6.70
C GLY A 357 -12.09 -18.31 7.41
N GLY A 358 -10.89 -17.80 7.10
CA GLY A 358 -10.34 -16.56 7.68
C GLY A 358 -10.68 -15.27 6.92
N GLY A 359 -11.49 -15.33 5.87
CA GLY A 359 -11.80 -14.19 5.01
C GLY A 359 -12.54 -13.05 5.73
N ASN A 360 -12.08 -11.82 5.54
CA ASN A 360 -12.73 -10.61 6.03
C ASN A 360 -13.78 -10.10 5.04
N LEU A 361 -14.78 -9.36 5.56
CA LEU A 361 -15.70 -8.55 4.76
C LEU A 361 -15.58 -7.08 5.16
N ALA A 362 -15.26 -6.23 4.18
CA ALA A 362 -15.31 -4.79 4.35
C ALA A 362 -16.40 -4.21 3.45
N LEU A 363 -17.36 -3.49 4.03
CA LEU A 363 -18.35 -2.69 3.33
C LEU A 363 -18.00 -1.23 3.58
N ARG A 364 -17.71 -0.46 2.53
CA ARG A 364 -17.31 0.94 2.65
C ARG A 364 -18.14 1.81 1.73
N ALA A 365 -19.02 2.61 2.34
CA ALA A 365 -19.67 3.74 1.71
C ALA A 365 -18.78 5.00 1.84
N ASP A 366 -19.03 6.03 1.04
CA ASP A 366 -18.17 7.22 0.94
C ASP A 366 -16.67 6.86 0.78
N ALA A 367 -16.38 5.99 -0.18
CA ALA A 367 -15.04 5.42 -0.33
C ALA A 367 -13.94 6.48 -0.56
N SER A 368 -14.28 7.63 -1.15
CA SER A 368 -13.37 8.77 -1.34
C SER A 368 -13.18 9.66 -0.11
N GLY A 369 -13.97 9.47 0.95
CA GLY A 369 -13.94 10.30 2.15
C GLY A 369 -14.30 11.75 1.85
N THR A 370 -15.40 11.97 1.12
CA THR A 370 -15.83 13.29 0.65
C THR A 370 -17.02 13.86 1.41
N ASP A 371 -17.45 13.20 2.49
CA ASP A 371 -18.59 13.60 3.34
C ASP A 371 -19.87 13.77 2.53
N ASN A 372 -20.13 12.79 1.66
CA ASN A 372 -21.19 12.85 0.65
C ASN A 372 -22.51 12.17 1.05
N GLY A 373 -22.66 11.81 2.33
CA GLY A 373 -23.81 11.12 2.92
C GLY A 373 -23.84 9.61 2.65
N GLY A 374 -22.71 9.02 2.26
CA GLY A 374 -22.60 7.60 1.91
C GLY A 374 -23.12 6.67 3.00
N SER A 375 -24.11 5.85 2.67
CA SER A 375 -24.83 5.00 3.63
C SER A 375 -24.67 3.51 3.33
N ILE A 376 -24.82 2.67 4.37
CA ILE A 376 -24.82 1.21 4.23
C ILE A 376 -26.18 0.65 4.64
N ALA A 377 -26.82 -0.09 3.74
CA ALA A 377 -28.07 -0.78 4.00
C ALA A 377 -27.91 -2.31 3.88
N ASN A 378 -27.74 -3.01 5.00
CA ASN A 378 -27.90 -4.45 5.02
C ASN A 378 -29.39 -4.79 5.17
N ARG A 379 -30.03 -5.29 4.11
CA ARG A 379 -31.42 -5.77 4.15
C ARG A 379 -31.50 -7.29 4.26
N GLY A 380 -30.38 -7.99 4.10
CA GLY A 380 -30.28 -9.44 4.10
C GLY A 380 -29.56 -9.97 5.32
N THR A 381 -28.69 -10.97 5.11
CA THR A 381 -27.89 -11.60 6.17
C THR A 381 -26.39 -11.54 5.86
N ILE A 382 -25.61 -11.10 6.84
CA ILE A 382 -24.16 -11.32 6.92
C ILE A 382 -23.95 -12.47 7.90
N ASP A 383 -23.39 -13.60 7.44
CA ASP A 383 -23.18 -14.80 8.27
C ASP A 383 -21.69 -15.13 8.40
N TRP A 384 -21.10 -14.69 9.52
CA TRP A 384 -19.71 -14.96 9.93
C TRP A 384 -19.64 -15.99 11.06
N SER A 385 -20.75 -16.71 11.34
CA SER A 385 -20.85 -17.66 12.46
C SER A 385 -19.85 -18.82 12.42
N ARG A 386 -19.28 -19.09 11.24
CA ARG A 386 -18.28 -20.13 10.99
C ARG A 386 -16.95 -19.60 10.47
N SER A 387 -16.78 -18.28 10.44
CA SER A 387 -15.55 -17.63 10.01
C SER A 387 -14.67 -17.29 11.22
N THR A 388 -13.36 -17.29 11.01
CA THR A 388 -12.37 -16.69 11.93
C THR A 388 -12.01 -15.26 11.52
N GLY A 389 -12.43 -14.81 10.33
CA GLY A 389 -12.29 -13.44 9.84
C GLY A 389 -13.26 -12.46 10.51
N THR A 390 -13.23 -11.22 10.04
CA THR A 390 -13.94 -10.07 10.62
C THR A 390 -14.87 -9.39 9.61
N VAL A 391 -15.83 -8.62 10.12
CA VAL A 391 -16.73 -7.79 9.33
C VAL A 391 -16.59 -6.33 9.74
N ALA A 392 -16.31 -5.45 8.78
CA ALA A 392 -16.29 -4.01 8.98
C ALA A 392 -17.32 -3.34 8.06
N ALA A 393 -18.16 -2.48 8.61
CA ALA A 393 -19.07 -1.62 7.85
C ALA A 393 -18.75 -0.16 8.13
N LEU A 394 -18.22 0.56 7.14
CA LEU A 394 -17.78 1.94 7.25
C LEU A 394 -18.71 2.84 6.43
N TYR A 395 -19.38 3.78 7.10
CA TYR A 395 -20.29 4.72 6.46
C TYR A 395 -20.01 6.14 6.91
N ASP A 396 -20.36 7.12 6.08
CA ASP A 396 -20.21 8.54 6.40
C ASP A 396 -20.92 8.87 7.72
N MET A 397 -20.31 9.70 8.58
CA MET A 397 -20.93 10.15 9.83
C MET A 397 -22.28 10.87 9.60
N ASN A 398 -22.46 11.49 8.44
CA ASN A 398 -23.70 12.14 7.98
C ASN A 398 -24.62 11.18 7.21
N GLY A 399 -24.19 9.94 6.98
CA GLY A 399 -24.96 8.87 6.37
C GLY A 399 -25.77 8.04 7.38
N THR A 400 -26.26 6.90 6.91
CA THR A 400 -27.05 5.96 7.72
C THR A 400 -26.54 4.54 7.61
N TYR A 401 -26.75 3.76 8.68
CA TYR A 401 -26.49 2.33 8.71
C TYR A 401 -27.76 1.55 9.06
N THR A 402 -28.12 0.58 8.22
CA THR A 402 -29.16 -0.41 8.53
C THR A 402 -28.50 -1.78 8.74
N PRO A 403 -28.61 -2.40 9.93
CA PRO A 403 -27.80 -3.56 10.29
C PRO A 403 -28.22 -4.89 9.65
N GLY A 404 -29.49 -5.05 9.26
CA GLY A 404 -30.02 -6.33 8.77
C GLY A 404 -29.84 -7.47 9.78
N THR A 405 -29.66 -8.70 9.30
CA THR A 405 -29.25 -9.84 10.14
C THR A 405 -27.74 -9.99 10.09
N ILE A 406 -27.08 -10.07 11.25
CA ILE A 406 -25.65 -10.34 11.39
C ILE A 406 -25.46 -11.51 12.34
N ARG A 407 -24.69 -12.52 11.94
CA ARG A 407 -24.35 -13.67 12.78
C ARG A 407 -22.85 -13.74 12.98
N GLY A 408 -22.42 -13.67 14.23
CA GLY A 408 -21.01 -13.81 14.63
C GLY A 408 -20.70 -15.24 15.10
N ASN A 409 -19.42 -15.60 15.03
CA ASN A 409 -18.87 -16.84 15.57
C ASN A 409 -18.71 -16.69 17.09
N PRO A 410 -19.42 -17.50 17.92
CA PRO A 410 -19.35 -17.39 19.37
C PRO A 410 -17.98 -17.76 19.96
N SER A 411 -17.12 -18.42 19.18
CA SER A 411 -15.74 -18.78 19.56
C SER A 411 -14.69 -17.86 18.95
N TRP A 412 -15.09 -16.80 18.25
CA TRP A 412 -14.14 -15.83 17.72
C TRP A 412 -13.45 -15.06 18.83
N THR A 413 -12.15 -14.90 18.69
CA THR A 413 -11.31 -14.07 19.57
C THR A 413 -10.53 -13.09 18.72
N ALA A 414 -10.41 -11.86 19.19
CA ALA A 414 -9.58 -10.86 18.52
C ALA A 414 -8.12 -11.32 18.42
N ALA A 415 -7.48 -11.02 17.29
CA ALA A 415 -6.05 -11.25 17.16
C ALA A 415 -5.29 -10.40 18.21
N PRO A 416 -4.20 -10.90 18.81
CA PRO A 416 -3.40 -10.13 19.75
C PRO A 416 -2.99 -8.76 19.18
N TYR A 417 -3.06 -7.71 20.00
CA TYR A 417 -2.71 -6.33 19.62
C TYR A 417 -3.55 -5.73 18.47
N SER A 418 -4.68 -6.34 18.09
CA SER A 418 -5.55 -5.81 17.04
C SER A 418 -6.42 -4.64 17.52
N GLY A 419 -6.67 -4.54 18.82
CA GLY A 419 -7.63 -3.61 19.40
C GLY A 419 -9.09 -3.87 19.02
N LEU A 420 -9.40 -5.02 18.41
CA LEU A 420 -10.78 -5.38 18.09
C LEU A 420 -11.51 -5.94 19.31
N LYS A 421 -12.72 -5.44 19.58
CA LYS A 421 -13.59 -5.94 20.65
C LYS A 421 -14.57 -7.00 20.16
N THR A 422 -14.99 -6.91 18.91
CA THR A 422 -16.05 -7.73 18.31
C THR A 422 -15.64 -8.19 16.92
N GLN A 423 -16.15 -9.33 16.49
CA GLN A 423 -15.90 -9.86 15.14
C GLN A 423 -16.49 -8.96 14.05
N SER A 424 -17.64 -8.32 14.34
CA SER A 424 -18.32 -7.39 13.46
C SER A 424 -18.34 -6.01 14.09
N THR A 425 -17.88 -5.00 13.38
CA THR A 425 -17.90 -3.61 13.85
C THR A 425 -18.39 -2.68 12.76
N THR A 426 -19.27 -1.76 13.15
CA THR A 426 -19.74 -0.68 12.28
C THR A 426 -19.07 0.61 12.71
N TYR A 427 -18.47 1.35 11.77
CA TYR A 427 -17.74 2.58 11.98
C TYR A 427 -18.42 3.76 11.26
N ARG A 428 -18.53 4.89 11.95
CA ARG A 428 -18.76 6.20 11.34
C ARG A 428 -17.43 6.75 10.84
N LEU A 429 -17.35 7.09 9.56
CA LEU A 429 -16.17 7.67 8.95
C LEU A 429 -15.99 9.11 9.41
N VAL A 430 -14.77 9.43 9.81
CA VAL A 430 -14.30 10.79 10.09
C VAL A 430 -13.45 11.19 8.89
N ASN A 431 -13.97 12.08 8.02
CA ASN A 431 -13.22 12.55 6.84
C ASN A 431 -12.89 14.04 6.88
N SER A 432 -13.38 14.78 7.87
CA SER A 432 -13.08 16.19 8.04
C SER A 432 -12.73 16.53 9.49
N ALA A 433 -12.10 17.71 9.67
CA ALA A 433 -11.89 18.28 11.00
C ALA A 433 -13.22 18.48 11.75
N SER A 434 -14.29 18.83 11.04
CA SER A 434 -15.63 18.95 11.60
C SER A 434 -16.17 17.61 12.11
N ASP A 435 -16.01 16.53 11.34
CA ASP A 435 -16.41 15.19 11.81
C ASP A 435 -15.60 14.79 13.04
N LEU A 436 -14.30 15.12 13.06
CA LEU A 436 -13.43 14.82 14.18
C LEU A 436 -13.91 15.53 15.46
N GLN A 437 -14.34 16.80 15.33
CA GLN A 437 -14.96 17.51 16.44
C GLN A 437 -16.31 16.88 16.86
N ASN A 438 -17.10 16.42 15.87
CA ASN A 438 -18.40 15.79 16.09
C ASN A 438 -18.34 14.41 16.76
N VAL A 439 -17.17 13.78 16.86
CA VAL A 439 -16.95 12.63 17.76
C VAL A 439 -17.40 12.96 19.18
N SER A 440 -17.31 14.23 19.59
CA SER A 440 -17.75 14.69 20.91
C SER A 440 -19.27 14.70 21.11
N LEU A 441 -20.06 14.45 20.07
CA LEU A 441 -21.51 14.31 20.17
C LEU A 441 -21.93 12.92 20.65
N ASP A 442 -21.05 11.92 20.52
CA ASP A 442 -21.30 10.55 20.98
C ASP A 442 -19.99 9.85 21.34
N PHE A 443 -19.61 9.98 22.62
CA PHE A 443 -18.41 9.40 23.19
C PHE A 443 -18.43 7.86 23.30
N GLY A 444 -19.57 7.20 23.10
CA GLY A 444 -19.70 5.74 23.07
C GLY A 444 -19.59 5.15 21.66
N GLY A 445 -19.43 6.01 20.65
CA GLY A 445 -19.44 5.67 19.25
C GLY A 445 -18.25 4.86 18.74
N ASN A 446 -18.46 4.15 17.63
CA ASN A 446 -17.37 3.57 16.85
C ASN A 446 -17.06 4.47 15.65
N TYR A 447 -15.81 4.90 15.54
CA TYR A 447 -15.32 5.83 14.54
C TYR A 447 -14.10 5.25 13.85
N ALA A 448 -13.94 5.58 12.56
CA ALA A 448 -12.73 5.29 11.82
C ALA A 448 -12.34 6.47 10.94
N LEU A 449 -11.04 6.74 10.79
CA LEU A 449 -10.61 7.69 9.78
C LEU A 449 -10.91 7.13 8.39
N GLY A 450 -11.58 7.92 7.55
CA GLY A 450 -11.78 7.54 6.15
C GLY A 450 -10.65 8.00 5.23
N LYS A 451 -9.85 8.96 5.67
CA LYS A 451 -8.64 9.42 4.99
C LYS A 451 -7.75 10.12 6.00
N ASP A 452 -6.54 10.46 5.55
CA ASP A 452 -5.68 11.37 6.28
C ASP A 452 -6.38 12.73 6.48
N LEU A 453 -6.28 13.27 7.70
CA LEU A 453 -6.82 14.58 8.05
C LEU A 453 -5.68 15.59 8.22
N ASP A 454 -5.90 16.82 7.78
CA ASP A 454 -5.01 17.96 8.02
C ASP A 454 -5.78 19.05 8.74
N LEU A 455 -5.36 19.37 9.97
CA LEU A 455 -5.98 20.38 10.82
C LEU A 455 -5.34 21.77 10.69
N GLY A 456 -4.31 21.96 9.84
CA GLY A 456 -3.60 23.23 9.71
C GLY A 456 -4.47 24.40 9.21
N GLY A 457 -5.58 24.10 8.53
CA GLY A 457 -6.58 25.08 8.11
C GLY A 457 -7.77 25.24 9.08
N PHE A 458 -7.77 24.57 10.22
CA PHE A 458 -8.88 24.62 11.17
C PHE A 458 -8.85 25.98 11.92
N PRO A 459 -9.97 26.74 11.94
CA PRO A 459 -9.96 28.16 12.30
C PRO A 459 -9.74 28.44 13.79
N HIS A 460 -9.73 27.40 14.62
CA HIS A 460 -9.68 27.50 16.08
C HIS A 460 -8.75 26.43 16.66
N ILE A 461 -8.34 26.67 17.90
CA ILE A 461 -7.66 25.67 18.73
C ILE A 461 -8.61 24.47 18.85
N PHE A 462 -8.09 23.28 18.57
CA PHE A 462 -8.91 22.07 18.61
C PHE A 462 -9.39 21.79 20.03
N ALA A 463 -10.69 21.52 20.19
CA ALA A 463 -11.25 21.14 21.49
C ALA A 463 -11.17 19.62 21.65
N GLY A 464 -10.43 19.17 22.67
CA GLY A 464 -10.18 17.76 22.93
C GLY A 464 -11.47 16.93 23.08
N ILE A 465 -11.38 15.65 22.74
CA ILE A 465 -12.49 14.70 22.79
C ILE A 465 -12.55 14.08 24.19
N GLY A 466 -13.70 14.19 24.88
CA GLY A 466 -13.89 13.57 26.20
C GLY A 466 -13.06 14.23 27.30
N VAL A 467 -13.14 15.56 27.41
CA VAL A 467 -12.32 16.37 28.34
C VAL A 467 -12.76 16.34 29.80
N ALA A 468 -14.00 15.95 30.08
CA ALA A 468 -14.52 15.89 31.45
C ALA A 468 -14.51 14.46 31.99
N ASP A 469 -14.15 14.31 33.27
CA ASP A 469 -14.07 13.00 33.96
C ASP A 469 -15.40 12.22 33.94
N ALA A 470 -16.53 12.94 33.99
CA ALA A 470 -17.86 12.34 33.91
C ALA A 470 -18.25 11.89 32.49
N THR A 471 -17.54 12.34 31.46
CA THR A 471 -17.85 12.05 30.04
C THR A 471 -16.57 11.71 29.24
N PRO A 472 -15.85 10.65 29.61
CA PRO A 472 -14.67 10.22 28.87
C PRO A 472 -15.08 9.52 27.57
N PHE A 473 -14.15 9.41 26.62
CA PHE A 473 -14.36 8.64 25.39
C PHE A 473 -14.37 7.13 25.69
N ASN A 474 -15.54 6.49 25.60
CA ASN A 474 -15.74 5.06 25.86
C ASN A 474 -15.98 4.22 24.59
N GLY A 475 -15.89 4.86 23.43
CA GLY A 475 -16.10 4.27 22.12
C GLY A 475 -14.86 3.60 21.54
N GLN A 476 -14.87 3.38 20.23
CA GLN A 476 -13.68 2.94 19.47
C GLN A 476 -13.31 4.00 18.45
N PHE A 477 -12.02 4.32 18.35
CA PHE A 477 -11.46 5.17 17.32
C PHE A 477 -10.33 4.42 16.61
N ASP A 478 -10.55 4.05 15.35
CA ASP A 478 -9.55 3.37 14.52
C ASP A 478 -9.01 4.32 13.45
N GLY A 479 -7.69 4.56 13.44
CA GLY A 479 -7.08 5.34 12.37
C GLY A 479 -7.10 4.62 11.02
N MET A 480 -7.32 3.29 10.97
CA MET A 480 -7.32 2.50 9.72
C MET A 480 -6.05 2.70 8.88
N GLY A 481 -4.93 3.06 9.53
CA GLY A 481 -3.65 3.38 8.86
C GLY A 481 -3.52 4.83 8.38
N HIS A 482 -4.56 5.66 8.56
CA HIS A 482 -4.51 7.10 8.31
C HIS A 482 -3.97 7.89 9.50
N VAL A 483 -3.60 9.14 9.22
CA VAL A 483 -3.07 10.07 10.22
C VAL A 483 -3.89 11.35 10.35
N ILE A 484 -3.76 12.00 11.50
CA ILE A 484 -4.21 13.38 11.75
C ILE A 484 -2.96 14.26 11.78
N ARG A 485 -2.89 15.28 10.93
CA ARG A 485 -1.77 16.22 10.85
C ARG A 485 -2.08 17.56 11.50
N ASN A 486 -1.05 18.25 11.97
CA ASN A 486 -1.10 19.67 12.36
C ASN A 486 -2.14 19.97 13.47
N LEU A 487 -2.30 19.04 14.43
CA LEU A 487 -3.14 19.27 15.60
C LEU A 487 -2.57 20.44 16.42
N TYR A 488 -3.38 21.47 16.70
CA TYR A 488 -2.95 22.66 17.44
C TYR A 488 -3.82 22.89 18.69
N MET A 489 -3.19 22.82 19.86
CA MET A 489 -3.84 22.88 21.18
C MET A 489 -3.01 23.68 22.21
N THR A 490 -2.98 25.02 22.11
CA THR A 490 -2.04 25.86 22.90
C THR A 490 -2.62 26.76 24.02
N ASP A 491 -3.95 26.83 24.16
CA ASP A 491 -4.62 27.82 25.05
C ASP A 491 -5.87 27.23 25.76
N GLN A 492 -5.80 25.95 26.17
CA GLN A 492 -6.89 25.31 26.90
C GLN A 492 -6.75 25.61 28.40
N ALA A 493 -7.46 26.64 28.87
CA ALA A 493 -7.38 27.11 30.25
C ALA A 493 -7.92 26.08 31.27
N GLY A 494 -7.05 25.63 32.20
CA GLY A 494 -7.46 24.95 33.43
C GLY A 494 -6.40 23.99 33.99
N PRO A 495 -5.85 24.22 35.20
CA PRO A 495 -4.74 23.42 35.76
C PRO A 495 -5.11 21.97 36.10
N THR A 496 -6.39 21.60 36.04
CA THR A 496 -6.88 20.24 36.34
C THR A 496 -7.37 19.48 35.11
N ASN A 497 -7.31 20.08 33.92
CA ASN A 497 -7.88 19.48 32.72
C ASN A 497 -6.84 18.62 32.00
N TYR A 498 -7.17 17.35 31.80
CA TYR A 498 -6.41 16.45 30.96
C TYR A 498 -6.47 16.93 29.51
N THR A 499 -5.31 17.16 28.90
CA THR A 499 -5.23 17.72 27.55
C THR A 499 -4.55 16.79 26.56
N GLY A 500 -5.18 16.63 25.40
CA GLY A 500 -4.72 15.88 24.23
C GLY A 500 -5.84 15.81 23.18
N LEU A 501 -5.58 15.17 22.03
CA LEU A 501 -6.64 14.88 21.05
C LEU A 501 -7.86 14.27 21.75
N PHE A 502 -7.59 13.31 22.64
CA PHE A 502 -8.53 12.88 23.66
C PHE A 502 -8.14 13.52 25.01
N GLY A 503 -9.09 14.11 25.72
CA GLY A 503 -8.85 14.49 27.11
C GLY A 503 -8.67 13.23 27.95
N ILE A 504 -9.71 12.40 28.02
CA ILE A 504 -9.74 11.13 28.74
C ILE A 504 -10.26 10.02 27.83
N ILE A 505 -9.44 8.99 27.60
CA ILE A 505 -9.90 7.70 27.07
C ILE A 505 -10.41 6.90 28.26
N GLY A 506 -11.71 6.59 28.27
CA GLY A 506 -12.39 5.87 29.35
C GLY A 506 -12.03 4.38 29.39
N ALA A 507 -12.46 3.67 30.43
CA ALA A 507 -12.10 2.27 30.66
C ALA A 507 -12.59 1.29 29.57
N SER A 508 -13.65 1.66 28.83
CA SER A 508 -14.11 0.90 27.66
C SER A 508 -13.58 1.45 26.33
N GLY A 509 -12.89 2.59 26.37
CA GLY A 509 -12.37 3.30 25.21
C GLY A 509 -11.23 2.55 24.54
N ILE A 510 -11.22 2.55 23.21
CA ILE A 510 -10.15 1.97 22.40
C ILE A 510 -9.72 3.01 21.37
N VAL A 511 -8.43 3.31 21.33
CA VAL A 511 -7.82 4.12 20.28
C VAL A 511 -6.74 3.28 19.61
N ARG A 512 -6.86 3.04 18.31
CA ARG A 512 -5.96 2.13 17.60
C ARG A 512 -5.56 2.58 16.21
N ASN A 513 -4.40 2.11 15.75
CA ASN A 513 -3.86 2.34 14.40
C ASN A 513 -3.87 3.82 13.98
N LEU A 514 -3.57 4.72 14.91
CA LEU A 514 -3.73 6.16 14.72
C LEU A 514 -2.38 6.88 14.88
N GLY A 515 -1.98 7.61 13.84
CA GLY A 515 -0.90 8.59 13.93
C GLY A 515 -1.45 10.00 14.13
N VAL A 516 -0.93 10.74 15.11
CA VAL A 516 -1.13 12.19 15.25
C VAL A 516 0.20 12.88 15.03
N VAL A 517 0.39 13.45 13.86
CA VAL A 517 1.70 13.92 13.38
C VAL A 517 1.75 15.44 13.27
N ASP A 518 2.95 15.98 13.44
CA ASP A 518 3.23 17.42 13.38
C ASP A 518 2.33 18.23 14.33
N ALA A 519 2.00 17.65 15.49
CA ALA A 519 1.14 18.28 16.48
C ALA A 519 1.90 19.31 17.31
N VAL A 520 1.19 20.33 17.79
CA VAL A 520 1.69 21.30 18.77
C VAL A 520 0.65 21.40 19.89
N VAL A 521 0.95 20.76 21.01
CA VAL A 521 0.04 20.65 22.17
C VAL A 521 0.75 21.23 23.39
N GLY A 522 0.28 22.32 23.96
CA GLY A 522 1.05 22.98 25.01
C GLY A 522 0.46 24.29 25.52
N GLY A 523 1.22 25.09 26.26
CA GLY A 523 0.81 26.43 26.67
C GLY A 523 1.13 26.80 28.12
N PRO A 524 0.81 28.03 28.54
CA PRO A 524 1.23 28.57 29.82
C PRO A 524 0.48 27.97 31.03
N SER A 525 -0.77 27.53 30.89
CA SER A 525 -1.57 27.03 32.03
C SER A 525 -2.39 25.79 31.68
N MET A 526 -1.75 24.61 31.78
CA MET A 526 -2.38 23.33 31.47
C MET A 526 -2.33 22.36 32.67
N GLY A 527 -3.31 21.46 32.72
CA GLY A 527 -3.19 20.21 33.48
C GLY A 527 -2.31 19.18 32.75
N PRO A 528 -2.36 17.89 33.15
CA PRO A 528 -1.55 16.85 32.52
C PRO A 528 -1.76 16.78 31.01
N VAL A 529 -0.66 16.80 30.25
CA VAL A 529 -0.68 16.95 28.79
C VAL A 529 -0.01 15.79 28.05
N GLY A 530 -0.69 15.30 27.01
CA GLY A 530 -0.12 14.38 26.01
C GLY A 530 -0.77 14.58 24.65
N ILE A 531 -0.04 14.33 23.55
CA ILE A 531 -0.57 14.64 22.21
C ILE A 531 -1.80 13.79 21.88
N LEU A 532 -1.72 12.48 22.14
CA LEU A 532 -2.84 11.57 21.89
C LEU A 532 -3.89 11.68 22.99
N ALA A 533 -3.46 11.59 24.25
CA ALA A 533 -4.38 11.67 25.38
C ALA A 533 -3.80 12.39 26.60
N GLY A 534 -4.64 13.14 27.32
CA GLY A 534 -4.28 13.59 28.66
C GLY A 534 -4.28 12.43 29.66
N GLN A 535 -5.33 11.59 29.63
CA GLN A 535 -5.41 10.37 30.43
C GLN A 535 -5.90 9.18 29.60
N ASN A 536 -5.23 8.03 29.75
CA ASN A 536 -5.71 6.76 29.21
C ASN A 536 -6.13 5.82 30.34
N ARG A 537 -7.41 5.46 30.39
CA ARG A 537 -7.95 4.37 31.25
C ARG A 537 -8.32 3.11 30.45
N GLY A 538 -8.28 3.19 29.13
CA GLY A 538 -8.69 2.15 28.19
C GLY A 538 -7.49 1.52 27.47
N LEU A 539 -7.68 1.19 26.19
CA LEU A 539 -6.65 0.60 25.34
C LEU A 539 -6.16 1.60 24.28
N VAL A 540 -4.85 1.83 24.25
CA VAL A 540 -4.15 2.50 23.15
C VAL A 540 -3.24 1.48 22.48
N VAL A 541 -3.43 1.22 21.19
CA VAL A 541 -2.65 0.19 20.49
C VAL A 541 -2.29 0.55 19.05
N ASN A 542 -1.03 0.32 18.63
CA ASN A 542 -0.53 0.73 17.32
C ASN A 542 -0.74 2.23 17.06
N ALA A 543 -0.58 3.07 18.08
CA ALA A 543 -0.76 4.51 17.98
C ALA A 543 0.58 5.25 18.07
N TYR A 544 0.69 6.41 17.43
CA TYR A 544 1.91 7.19 17.52
C TYR A 544 1.74 8.68 17.36
N THR A 545 2.74 9.42 17.86
CA THR A 545 2.72 10.89 17.88
C THR A 545 4.05 11.50 17.43
N THR A 546 3.98 12.61 16.67
CA THR A 546 5.13 13.48 16.36
C THR A 546 4.76 14.96 16.52
N GLY A 547 5.76 15.83 16.56
CA GLY A 547 5.58 17.27 16.79
C GLY A 547 6.17 17.69 18.14
N SER A 548 5.51 18.58 18.86
CA SER A 548 5.94 19.07 20.18
C SER A 548 4.82 19.07 21.21
N VAL A 549 5.20 18.78 22.45
CA VAL A 549 4.33 18.88 23.62
C VAL A 549 5.04 19.64 24.75
N GLY A 550 4.34 20.55 25.43
CA GLY A 550 4.98 21.28 26.54
C GLY A 550 4.15 22.30 27.32
N ALA A 551 4.43 22.42 28.63
CA ALA A 551 3.85 23.45 29.49
C ALA A 551 4.92 24.46 29.94
N GLU A 552 4.65 25.76 29.75
CA GLU A 552 5.66 26.84 29.93
C GLU A 552 5.82 27.31 31.39
N GLU A 553 4.79 27.18 32.24
CA GLU A 553 4.87 27.59 33.66
C GLU A 553 5.23 26.44 34.61
N SER A 554 5.62 26.77 35.84
CA SER A 554 6.01 25.86 36.94
C SER A 554 4.88 24.95 37.48
N ALA A 555 3.90 24.62 36.64
CA ALA A 555 2.78 23.77 37.00
C ALA A 555 3.24 22.30 37.13
N SER A 556 3.03 21.73 38.31
CA SER A 556 3.54 20.43 38.75
C SER A 556 2.89 19.19 38.09
N PHE A 557 2.18 19.32 36.97
CA PHE A 557 1.24 18.29 36.50
C PHE A 557 1.81 17.30 35.47
N GLY A 558 3.02 17.53 34.97
CA GLY A 558 3.77 16.59 34.14
C GLY A 558 3.12 16.26 32.78
N GLY A 559 3.85 15.55 31.92
CA GLY A 559 3.38 15.24 30.57
C GLY A 559 4.12 14.12 29.86
N GLY A 560 3.52 13.62 28.79
CA GLY A 560 4.11 12.57 27.97
C GLY A 560 3.96 12.85 26.48
N GLY A 561 4.93 12.41 25.68
CA GLY A 561 4.86 12.58 24.23
C GLY A 561 3.58 11.97 23.60
N LEU A 562 3.11 10.84 24.13
CA LEU A 562 1.89 10.16 23.70
C LEU A 562 0.73 10.42 24.67
N VAL A 563 0.92 10.07 25.95
CA VAL A 563 -0.11 10.15 27.00
C VAL A 563 0.44 10.83 28.24
N ALA A 564 -0.29 11.74 28.88
CA ALA A 564 0.16 12.31 30.15
C ALA A 564 0.12 11.28 31.29
N GLN A 565 -1.05 10.68 31.53
CA GLN A 565 -1.27 9.66 32.56
C GLN A 565 -1.88 8.38 31.97
N ASN A 566 -1.23 7.23 32.18
CA ASN A 566 -1.73 5.92 31.76
C ASN A 566 -2.19 5.09 32.97
N ASP A 567 -3.49 4.87 33.11
CA ASP A 567 -4.11 3.92 34.05
C ASP A 567 -4.61 2.64 33.34
N GLY A 568 -4.60 2.64 32.00
CA GLY A 568 -5.03 1.53 31.16
C GLY A 568 -3.87 0.76 30.54
N THR A 569 -3.99 0.44 29.26
CA THR A 569 -2.99 -0.33 28.50
C THR A 569 -2.51 0.45 27.29
N ILE A 570 -1.19 0.54 27.12
CA ILE A 570 -0.51 1.05 25.92
C ILE A 570 0.30 -0.09 25.31
N GLU A 571 -0.01 -0.45 24.07
CA GLU A 571 0.63 -1.56 23.35
C GLU A 571 1.15 -1.09 22.00
N ARG A 572 2.35 -1.52 21.60
CA ARG A 572 2.86 -1.29 20.23
C ARG A 572 2.77 0.17 19.77
N SER A 573 3.01 1.10 20.69
CA SER A 573 2.79 2.52 20.47
C SER A 573 4.07 3.30 20.70
N TRP A 574 4.19 4.48 20.08
CA TRP A 574 5.43 5.24 20.18
C TRP A 574 5.25 6.75 20.08
N SER A 575 6.24 7.50 20.55
CA SER A 575 6.30 8.94 20.34
C SER A 575 7.66 9.39 19.84
N GLY A 576 7.66 10.15 18.75
CA GLY A 576 8.80 10.92 18.27
C GLY A 576 8.70 12.40 18.61
N ALA A 577 7.71 12.80 19.42
CA ALA A 577 7.47 14.19 19.74
C ALA A 577 8.53 14.76 20.69
N GLN A 578 8.90 16.02 20.48
CA GLN A 578 9.73 16.77 21.41
C GLN A 578 8.90 17.12 22.65
N VAL A 579 9.37 16.74 23.83
CA VAL A 579 8.71 17.05 25.11
C VAL A 579 9.50 18.15 25.80
N VAL A 580 8.88 19.29 26.08
CA VAL A 580 9.53 20.45 26.73
C VAL A 580 8.66 21.02 27.84
N GLY A 581 9.13 21.10 29.08
CA GLY A 581 8.37 21.83 30.09
C GLY A 581 8.99 21.92 31.48
N SER A 582 8.23 22.44 32.43
CA SER A 582 8.55 22.42 33.87
C SER A 582 7.69 21.36 34.57
N GLY A 583 8.27 20.51 35.42
CA GLY A 583 7.60 19.34 36.02
C GLY A 583 8.14 17.98 35.56
N GLU A 584 7.35 16.94 35.72
CA GLU A 584 7.74 15.53 35.48
C GLU A 584 7.34 15.06 34.07
N TYR A 585 8.31 14.66 33.25
CA TYR A 585 8.04 14.30 31.85
C TYR A 585 8.57 12.91 31.47
N GLY A 586 7.88 12.27 30.52
CA GLY A 586 8.39 11.09 29.84
C GLY A 586 8.30 11.22 28.33
N GLY A 587 9.26 10.64 27.61
CA GLY A 587 9.24 10.65 26.15
C GLY A 587 7.99 9.99 25.55
N LEU A 588 7.44 8.96 26.21
CA LEU A 588 6.17 8.33 25.86
C LEU A 588 5.03 8.72 26.82
N VAL A 589 5.25 8.52 28.13
CA VAL A 589 4.22 8.69 29.16
C VAL A 589 4.75 9.51 30.34
N GLY A 590 3.99 10.48 30.84
CA GLY A 590 4.35 11.19 32.08
C GLY A 590 4.30 10.26 33.29
N VAL A 591 3.10 9.78 33.64
CA VAL A 591 2.84 8.87 34.77
C VAL A 591 2.21 7.57 34.28
N ASN A 592 2.78 6.42 34.64
CA ASN A 592 2.25 5.10 34.31
C ASN A 592 1.77 4.34 35.56
N ASN A 593 0.45 4.24 35.74
CA ASN A 593 -0.19 3.35 36.72
C ASN A 593 -0.63 2.01 36.10
N GLY A 594 -0.77 1.98 34.78
CA GLY A 594 -1.23 0.82 34.00
C GLY A 594 -0.09 -0.02 33.41
N SER A 595 -0.29 -0.51 32.19
CA SER A 595 0.71 -1.30 31.46
C SER A 595 1.18 -0.62 30.19
N ILE A 596 2.50 -0.67 29.97
CA ILE A 596 3.17 -0.27 28.73
C ILE A 596 3.91 -1.49 28.21
N THR A 597 3.54 -1.96 27.01
CA THR A 597 4.11 -3.16 26.40
C THR A 597 4.53 -2.89 24.96
N GLN A 598 5.72 -3.37 24.55
CA GLN A 598 6.20 -3.26 23.18
C GLN A 598 6.15 -1.83 22.62
N SER A 599 6.52 -0.84 23.43
CA SER A 599 6.34 0.58 23.10
C SER A 599 7.65 1.36 23.24
N PHE A 600 7.79 2.49 22.56
CA PHE A 600 9.06 3.21 22.57
C PHE A 600 8.97 4.73 22.39
N ALA A 601 10.02 5.44 22.76
CA ALA A 601 10.14 6.89 22.55
C ALA A 601 11.46 7.25 21.88
N THR A 602 11.40 8.11 20.86
CA THR A 602 12.57 8.61 20.13
C THR A 602 12.71 10.13 20.16
N GLY A 603 11.66 10.84 20.57
CA GLY A 603 11.68 12.30 20.68
C GLY A 603 12.54 12.76 21.86
N ALA A 604 13.14 13.95 21.72
CA ALA A 604 13.94 14.54 22.78
C ALA A 604 13.06 15.00 23.95
N VAL A 605 13.56 14.83 25.17
CA VAL A 605 12.90 15.28 26.41
C VAL A 605 13.76 16.35 27.05
N GLY A 606 13.24 17.57 27.16
CA GLY A 606 13.94 18.73 27.72
C GLY A 606 13.05 19.56 28.63
N GLY A 607 13.62 20.55 29.31
CA GLY A 607 12.86 21.32 30.29
C GLY A 607 13.64 22.41 31.01
N GLY A 608 12.93 23.16 31.86
CA GLY A 608 13.51 24.24 32.67
C GLY A 608 14.20 23.75 33.95
N SER A 609 14.66 24.69 34.79
CA SER A 609 15.46 24.41 36.00
C SER A 609 14.78 23.59 37.11
N HIS A 610 13.50 23.23 36.95
CA HIS A 610 12.72 22.44 37.89
C HIS A 610 12.04 21.25 37.20
N SER A 611 12.65 20.73 36.13
CA SER A 611 12.11 19.61 35.35
C SER A 611 12.80 18.29 35.71
N SER A 612 12.04 17.22 35.87
CA SER A 612 12.56 15.86 36.00
C SER A 612 11.89 14.93 34.99
N GLY A 613 12.51 13.81 34.65
CA GLY A 613 11.92 12.95 33.64
C GLY A 613 12.78 11.80 33.17
N GLY A 614 12.12 10.92 32.41
CA GLY A 614 12.72 9.73 31.83
C GLY A 614 12.62 9.71 30.31
N GLY A 615 13.58 9.04 29.66
CA GLY A 615 13.54 8.87 28.21
C GLY A 615 12.28 8.17 27.70
N LEU A 616 11.66 7.29 28.50
CA LEU A 616 10.39 6.64 28.18
C LEU A 616 9.24 7.11 29.09
N VAL A 617 9.43 7.02 30.42
CA VAL A 617 8.39 7.34 31.41
C VAL A 617 8.92 8.30 32.48
N GLY A 618 8.14 9.27 32.92
CA GLY A 618 8.48 10.06 34.10
C GLY A 618 8.41 9.20 35.37
N GLN A 619 7.20 8.90 35.83
CA GLN A 619 6.96 8.05 37.01
C GLN A 619 6.27 6.74 36.62
N ASN A 620 6.79 5.61 37.13
CA ASN A 620 6.22 4.29 36.90
C ASN A 620 5.71 3.65 38.20
N TYR A 621 4.40 3.51 38.33
CA TYR A 621 3.73 2.71 39.36
C TYR A 621 3.24 1.35 38.84
N GLY A 622 3.09 1.22 37.52
CA GLY A 622 2.58 0.03 36.84
C GLY A 622 3.67 -0.88 36.26
N SER A 623 3.41 -1.45 35.08
CA SER A 623 4.35 -2.33 34.37
C SER A 623 4.88 -1.71 33.08
N ILE A 624 6.19 -1.86 32.86
CA ILE A 624 6.87 -1.55 31.61
C ILE A 624 7.54 -2.84 31.13
N ASN A 625 7.13 -3.33 29.96
CA ASN A 625 7.64 -4.58 29.40
C ASN A 625 8.03 -4.40 27.93
N GLN A 626 9.16 -4.98 27.52
CA GLN A 626 9.58 -4.98 26.11
C GLN A 626 9.60 -3.58 25.48
N SER A 627 10.10 -2.58 26.19
CA SER A 627 9.96 -1.18 25.78
C SER A 627 11.29 -0.43 25.84
N TYR A 628 11.43 0.64 25.08
CA TYR A 628 12.72 1.33 25.01
C TYR A 628 12.67 2.82 24.68
N SER A 629 13.75 3.53 24.99
CA SER A 629 13.95 4.94 24.62
C SER A 629 15.29 5.18 23.91
N THR A 630 15.27 6.09 22.92
CA THR A 630 16.48 6.51 22.19
C THR A 630 16.66 8.02 22.13
N GLY A 631 15.63 8.79 22.48
CA GLY A 631 15.66 10.26 22.43
C GLY A 631 16.59 10.86 23.47
N ASP A 632 17.23 11.98 23.16
CA ASP A 632 18.12 12.65 24.10
C ASP A 632 17.32 13.29 25.25
N VAL A 633 17.85 13.20 26.47
CA VAL A 633 17.18 13.71 27.68
C VAL A 633 18.05 14.73 28.39
N ALA A 634 17.54 15.96 28.55
CA ALA A 634 18.26 17.08 29.14
C ALA A 634 17.39 17.87 30.13
N LEU A 635 17.46 17.52 31.41
CA LEU A 635 16.63 18.04 32.51
C LEU A 635 17.48 18.28 33.79
N PHE A 636 16.83 18.67 34.90
CA PHE A 636 17.48 18.74 36.22
C PHE A 636 17.73 17.34 36.81
N SER A 637 16.72 16.46 36.79
CA SER A 637 16.84 15.03 37.15
C SER A 637 16.51 14.17 35.93
N VAL A 638 17.40 13.23 35.59
CA VAL A 638 17.32 12.48 34.33
C VAL A 638 17.56 10.99 34.51
N GLY A 639 16.54 10.19 34.20
CA GLY A 639 16.66 8.76 33.99
C GLY A 639 16.72 8.41 32.50
N GLY A 640 17.68 7.58 32.09
CA GLY A 640 17.76 7.15 30.68
C GLY A 640 16.48 6.44 30.20
N LEU A 641 15.77 5.73 31.08
CA LEU A 641 14.51 5.06 30.79
C LEU A 641 13.34 5.63 31.62
N VAL A 642 13.50 5.71 32.95
CA VAL A 642 12.45 6.18 33.88
C VAL A 642 13.04 7.14 34.91
N ASP A 643 12.35 8.21 35.32
CA ASP A 643 12.83 9.05 36.44
C ASP A 643 12.63 8.32 37.77
N ALA A 644 11.38 8.01 38.13
CA ALA A 644 11.03 7.30 39.37
C ALA A 644 10.27 5.99 39.11
N ASN A 645 10.76 4.88 39.65
CA ASN A 645 10.15 3.56 39.54
C ASN A 645 9.66 3.03 40.89
N TYR A 646 8.35 2.83 41.00
CA TYR A 646 7.65 2.13 42.08
C TYR A 646 7.03 0.79 41.61
N GLY A 647 6.91 0.61 40.29
CA GLY A 647 6.34 -0.57 39.65
C GLY A 647 7.37 -1.60 39.20
N THR A 648 7.11 -2.24 38.06
CA THR A 648 7.98 -3.29 37.48
C THR A 648 8.49 -2.90 36.10
N ILE A 649 9.79 -3.13 35.85
CA ILE A 649 10.41 -2.96 34.54
C ILE A 649 11.07 -4.28 34.12
N THR A 650 10.70 -4.80 32.95
CA THR A 650 11.22 -6.06 32.39
C THR A 650 11.57 -5.92 30.91
N GLU A 651 12.60 -6.66 30.47
CA GLU A 651 12.97 -6.82 29.06
C GLU A 651 13.03 -5.49 28.28
N SER A 652 13.59 -4.45 28.89
CA SER A 652 13.51 -3.07 28.37
C SER A 652 14.89 -2.44 28.31
N PHE A 653 15.09 -1.41 27.50
CA PHE A 653 16.39 -0.76 27.41
C PHE A 653 16.35 0.71 27.05
N THR A 654 17.48 1.39 27.18
CA THR A 654 17.64 2.75 26.68
C THR A 654 19.00 2.95 26.01
N THR A 655 19.01 3.72 24.93
CA THR A 655 20.21 4.30 24.32
C THR A 655 20.12 5.83 24.34
N SER A 656 19.41 6.40 25.31
CA SER A 656 19.25 7.86 25.40
C SER A 656 20.58 8.49 25.81
N ALA A 657 20.97 9.59 25.16
CA ALA A 657 22.04 10.42 25.68
C ALA A 657 21.48 11.28 26.82
N ILE A 658 22.20 11.36 27.93
CA ILE A 658 21.77 12.07 29.13
C ILE A 658 22.62 13.33 29.30
N THR A 659 21.99 14.45 29.63
CA THR A 659 22.68 15.70 29.95
C THR A 659 21.99 16.38 31.12
N ALA A 660 22.46 16.13 32.34
CA ALA A 660 21.99 16.88 33.52
C ALA A 660 22.39 18.36 33.39
N GLN A 661 21.40 19.26 33.45
CA GLN A 661 21.62 20.68 33.17
C GLN A 661 22.04 21.51 34.39
N PHE A 662 21.89 20.99 35.61
CA PHE A 662 22.08 21.75 36.85
C PHE A 662 22.70 20.89 37.96
N THR A 663 23.46 21.53 38.85
CA THR A 663 24.13 20.87 39.99
C THR A 663 23.32 20.99 41.29
N PRO A 664 23.31 19.96 42.17
CA PRO A 664 23.97 18.65 42.02
C PRO A 664 23.26 17.75 41.00
N ASN A 665 24.02 17.10 40.12
CA ASN A 665 23.48 16.25 39.06
C ASN A 665 22.76 15.04 39.68
N GLN A 666 21.50 14.81 39.27
CA GLN A 666 20.78 13.58 39.54
C GLN A 666 20.56 12.87 38.20
N GLU A 667 21.51 12.01 37.82
CA GLU A 667 21.44 11.25 36.57
C GLU A 667 21.66 9.76 36.80
N ALA A 668 20.96 8.94 36.02
CA ALA A 668 21.10 7.50 36.04
C ALA A 668 20.92 6.92 34.64
N GLY A 669 21.71 5.89 34.33
CA GLY A 669 21.65 5.19 33.04
C GLY A 669 20.28 4.58 32.75
N LEU A 670 19.54 4.14 33.78
CA LEU A 670 18.18 3.63 33.68
C LEU A 670 17.17 4.42 34.50
N VAL A 671 17.34 4.45 35.82
CA VAL A 671 16.34 4.96 36.77
C VAL A 671 16.95 5.86 37.82
N VAL A 672 16.45 7.08 38.01
CA VAL A 672 16.99 7.96 39.06
C VAL A 672 16.59 7.43 40.44
N PHE A 673 15.30 7.24 40.69
CA PHE A 673 14.77 6.78 41.97
C PHE A 673 14.05 5.44 41.83
N ASN A 674 14.53 4.40 42.51
CA ASN A 674 13.92 3.07 42.48
C ASN A 674 13.44 2.62 43.87
N GLN A 675 12.15 2.32 43.97
CA GLN A 675 11.54 1.55 45.07
C GLN A 675 10.76 0.32 44.57
N GLY A 676 10.65 0.17 43.26
CA GLY A 676 10.02 -0.98 42.60
C GLY A 676 11.00 -2.08 42.22
N THR A 677 10.60 -2.90 41.24
CA THR A 677 11.41 -4.01 40.71
C THR A 677 11.96 -3.66 39.32
N ILE A 678 13.27 -3.83 39.16
CA ILE A 678 13.93 -3.79 37.85
C ILE A 678 14.52 -5.19 37.63
N ALA A 679 14.07 -5.88 36.59
CA ALA A 679 14.56 -7.22 36.28
C ALA A 679 15.97 -7.19 35.69
N ASN A 680 16.70 -8.30 35.83
CA ASN A 680 18.08 -8.45 35.32
C ASN A 680 18.18 -8.45 33.78
N ASN A 681 17.06 -8.38 33.06
CA ASN A 681 17.01 -8.29 31.61
C ASN A 681 16.66 -6.87 31.11
N VAL A 682 16.94 -5.85 31.93
CA VAL A 682 16.83 -4.43 31.58
C VAL A 682 18.23 -3.86 31.36
N PHE A 683 18.46 -3.16 30.25
CA PHE A 683 19.81 -2.75 29.80
C PHE A 683 19.91 -1.27 29.44
N TRP A 684 21.11 -0.69 29.50
CA TRP A 684 21.35 0.70 29.09
C TRP A 684 22.70 0.87 28.42
N ASP A 685 22.78 1.85 27.51
CA ASP A 685 24.02 2.19 26.82
C ASP A 685 24.84 3.13 27.69
N LYS A 686 25.89 2.58 28.32
CA LYS A 686 26.72 3.34 29.26
C LYS A 686 27.70 4.31 28.58
N GLU A 687 27.99 4.09 27.31
CA GLU A 687 28.86 4.99 26.55
C GLU A 687 28.08 6.21 26.07
N ARG A 688 26.83 5.99 25.66
CA ARG A 688 25.97 7.07 25.16
C ARG A 688 25.37 7.93 26.27
N SER A 689 24.94 7.32 27.37
CA SER A 689 24.34 8.06 28.49
C SER A 689 25.37 8.79 29.37
N THR A 690 26.62 8.33 29.41
CA THR A 690 27.71 8.86 30.26
C THR A 690 27.50 8.76 31.78
N ALA A 691 26.34 8.26 32.23
CA ALA A 691 26.07 7.98 33.63
C ALA A 691 26.99 6.88 34.16
N THR A 692 27.32 6.92 35.45
CA THR A 692 28.15 5.88 36.10
C THR A 692 27.34 4.71 36.60
N ASP A 693 26.10 4.97 37.01
CA ASP A 693 25.24 4.01 37.70
C ASP A 693 23.94 3.78 36.94
N ALA A 694 23.46 2.53 36.97
CA ALA A 694 22.15 2.18 36.42
C ALA A 694 21.01 2.83 37.22
N VAL A 695 21.15 2.89 38.55
CA VAL A 695 20.19 3.49 39.47
C VAL A 695 20.89 4.48 40.40
N ALA A 696 20.41 5.71 40.50
CA ALA A 696 21.03 6.72 41.36
C ALA A 696 20.62 6.58 42.84
N ILE A 697 19.35 6.27 43.13
CA ILE A 697 18.81 6.14 44.49
C ILE A 697 17.93 4.89 44.59
N GLY A 698 18.26 4.00 45.53
CA GLY A 698 17.49 2.78 45.81
C GLY A 698 18.16 1.50 45.32
N PRO A 699 17.45 0.36 45.30
CA PRO A 699 18.01 -0.92 44.84
C PRO A 699 18.43 -0.84 43.38
N THR A 700 19.65 -1.27 43.09
CA THR A 700 20.24 -1.30 41.74
C THR A 700 20.23 -2.69 41.11
N ILE A 701 20.62 -2.78 39.84
CA ILE A 701 20.82 -4.01 39.07
C ILE A 701 22.33 -4.26 38.83
N PRO A 702 22.74 -5.46 38.37
CA PRO A 702 24.16 -5.76 38.15
C PRO A 702 24.83 -4.84 37.10
N ASP A 703 26.11 -4.50 37.30
CA ASP A 703 26.90 -3.66 36.36
C ASP A 703 26.95 -4.21 34.93
N ALA A 704 26.80 -5.54 34.78
CA ALA A 704 26.75 -6.22 33.48
C ALA A 704 25.58 -5.77 32.60
N ASN A 705 24.56 -5.11 33.18
CA ASN A 705 23.42 -4.55 32.47
C ASN A 705 23.74 -3.22 31.76
N GLY A 706 24.88 -2.58 32.09
CA GLY A 706 25.43 -1.46 31.34
C GLY A 706 26.26 -1.94 30.15
N LEU A 707 25.65 -1.93 28.97
CA LEU A 707 26.26 -2.38 27.72
C LEU A 707 26.99 -1.21 27.03
N SER A 708 28.08 -1.50 26.33
CA SER A 708 28.67 -0.53 25.38
C SER A 708 27.77 -0.35 24.16
N THR A 709 28.01 0.72 23.39
CA THR A 709 27.32 0.97 22.12
C THR A 709 27.46 -0.23 21.16
N ALA A 710 28.65 -0.82 21.12
CA ALA A 710 28.92 -2.00 20.30
C ALA A 710 28.18 -3.25 20.80
N GLN A 711 28.02 -3.40 22.12
CA GLN A 711 27.26 -4.51 22.70
C GLN A 711 25.76 -4.35 22.45
N MET A 712 25.23 -3.13 22.43
CA MET A 712 23.84 -2.85 22.06
C MET A 712 23.51 -3.36 20.66
N SER A 713 24.46 -3.33 19.73
CA SER A 713 24.28 -3.83 18.36
C SER A 713 24.40 -5.36 18.23
N ASN A 714 24.52 -6.10 19.34
CA ASN A 714 24.72 -7.55 19.34
C ASN A 714 23.66 -8.27 20.19
N ALA A 715 22.84 -9.11 19.54
CA ALA A 715 21.75 -9.84 20.19
C ALA A 715 22.23 -10.72 21.37
N ALA A 716 23.44 -11.27 21.29
CA ALA A 716 24.00 -12.10 22.35
C ALA A 716 24.24 -11.34 23.66
N SER A 717 24.34 -10.01 23.62
CA SER A 717 24.55 -9.15 24.80
C SER A 717 23.33 -9.05 25.71
N PHE A 718 22.13 -9.34 25.20
CA PHE A 718 20.86 -9.20 25.94
C PHE A 718 20.49 -10.47 26.74
N GLY A 719 21.45 -11.39 26.88
CA GLY A 719 21.29 -12.64 27.61
C GLY A 719 20.31 -13.61 26.93
N PRO A 720 20.05 -14.77 27.56
CA PRO A 720 19.18 -15.81 26.98
C PRO A 720 17.68 -15.47 27.09
N THR A 721 17.32 -14.44 27.84
CA THR A 721 15.92 -14.12 28.16
C THR A 721 15.21 -13.34 27.06
N TRP A 722 15.96 -12.65 26.20
CA TRP A 722 15.38 -11.91 25.07
C TRP A 722 15.23 -12.85 23.88
N ASP A 723 14.01 -12.94 23.35
CA ASP A 723 13.74 -13.77 22.17
C ASP A 723 13.91 -12.93 20.88
N PHE A 724 14.99 -13.20 20.16
CA PHE A 724 15.26 -12.67 18.82
C PHE A 724 14.83 -13.62 17.69
N GLY A 725 14.29 -14.80 18.04
CA GLY A 725 13.77 -15.78 17.11
C GLY A 725 12.50 -15.29 16.40
N PRO A 726 11.97 -16.05 15.41
CA PRO A 726 10.88 -15.60 14.55
C PRO A 726 9.59 -15.18 15.26
N ASN A 727 9.35 -15.72 16.47
CA ASN A 727 8.16 -15.44 17.27
C ASN A 727 8.44 -14.45 18.43
N GLY A 728 9.69 -14.02 18.58
CA GLY A 728 10.12 -13.14 19.65
C GLY A 728 9.74 -11.67 19.42
N ALA A 729 9.76 -10.88 20.49
CA ALA A 729 9.41 -9.46 20.45
C ALA A 729 10.45 -8.60 19.73
N TRP A 730 11.70 -9.06 19.67
CA TRP A 730 12.84 -8.26 19.22
C TRP A 730 13.40 -8.77 17.89
N VAL A 731 13.97 -7.84 17.13
CA VAL A 731 14.84 -8.11 15.99
C VAL A 731 16.11 -7.29 16.15
N MET A 732 17.24 -7.85 15.75
CA MET A 732 18.46 -7.09 15.53
C MET A 732 18.59 -6.77 14.03
N PRO A 733 18.35 -5.51 13.59
CA PRO A 733 18.50 -5.16 12.19
C PRO A 733 19.96 -5.32 11.73
N THR A 734 20.17 -5.77 10.48
CA THR A 734 21.51 -5.81 9.89
C THR A 734 22.11 -4.40 9.85
N GLY A 735 23.22 -4.18 10.57
CA GLY A 735 23.87 -2.88 10.69
C GLY A 735 23.15 -1.89 11.62
N GLY A 736 22.14 -2.33 12.38
CA GLY A 736 21.48 -1.51 13.40
C GLY A 736 22.38 -1.28 14.61
N SER A 737 22.15 -0.17 15.33
CA SER A 737 22.90 0.16 16.55
C SER A 737 22.33 -0.48 17.82
N HIS A 738 21.09 -0.99 17.76
CA HIS A 738 20.36 -1.57 18.89
C HIS A 738 19.23 -2.50 18.39
N PRO A 739 18.63 -3.34 19.27
CA PRO A 739 17.42 -4.09 18.95
C PRO A 739 16.25 -3.17 18.62
N VAL A 740 15.38 -3.58 17.70
CA VAL A 740 14.08 -2.93 17.48
C VAL A 740 12.96 -3.92 17.72
N LEU A 741 11.77 -3.41 18.01
CA LEU A 741 10.61 -4.28 18.16
C LEU A 741 10.23 -4.86 16.80
N ARG A 742 9.93 -6.17 16.77
CA ARG A 742 9.65 -6.90 15.53
C ARG A 742 8.52 -6.28 14.73
N TRP A 743 7.48 -5.79 15.40
CA TRP A 743 6.34 -5.16 14.75
C TRP A 743 6.70 -3.88 13.98
N GLN A 744 7.82 -3.21 14.29
CA GLN A 744 8.30 -2.03 13.55
C GLN A 744 8.81 -2.37 12.16
N GLN A 745 9.23 -3.62 11.93
CA GLN A 745 9.68 -4.09 10.63
C GLN A 745 8.51 -4.47 9.71
N SER A 746 7.36 -4.82 10.30
CA SER A 746 6.15 -5.21 9.60
C SER A 746 5.38 -4.03 9.00
N SER A 747 5.75 -2.80 9.37
CA SER A 747 5.13 -1.53 8.98
C SER A 747 5.92 -0.75 7.91
N ARG A 748 6.81 -1.42 7.16
CA ARG A 748 7.54 -0.84 6.02
C ARG A 748 7.10 -1.44 4.69
#